data_AF-A0A410TT93-F1
#
_entry.id   AF-A0A410TT93-F1
#
_cell.length_a   1.000
_cell.length_b   1.000
_cell.length_c   1.000
_cell.angle_alpha   90.00
_cell.angle_beta   90.00
_cell.angle_gamma   90.00
#
_symmetry.space_group_name_H-M   'P 1'
#
loop_
_entity.id
_entity.type
_entity.pdbx_description
1 polymer ?
#
loop_
_entity_poly.entity_id
_entity_poly.type
_entity_poly.pdbx_seq_one_letter_code
_entity_poly.pdbx_strand_id
1 'polypeptide(L)'
;MSDGSPIRSRTSWHRLSPYARNSTGNRGLRAEVHDPLWLLGRQWQVGEFAGEDAGSPVKVDFWYEHDEFERVDLAPGDPETPSREYDPTVDGPLETLVERETVTVGPAERPPDRETAAEAGRYFLTLLDELGYEVGGERVTAAEFPESLRLGPPDRPVDAGGRRFLSVAGDRTLDGHALYVRLVDDGNVLAADGWDDVVWDDVGLPTPTNGSVTDAYREAAKGFGDWYADLYDEPDPEAEDADDAWNGDRMEYEFRASTGTGDDETVYAADEYAGGTLDWDAFSVVRGASATLTPGESGDGSDDDGSEGGDDSTDDGRSEGEFDVPPDVDMDALTPGGLSLSDLLVTGEVDPDETIVPTKVTFPGMPSTRWWEFEDGEVNLNEMNAGPGELGKLLVTEHALLYGNDWFQIPIEAPIGSLTRITELTVTDTFGEVTRALPTPSATESGDADDAGDLSDELGEGPLAGASRRSGGWNVFMHTHLPNHDRPGVLLPPTLATHHESDPVERVVLARDEVANAAFGVEFVVEDAVGDALRWREFEPPTLDIAAVDPDDDVDEESIRLENPGEVPVAVGGWSIESDAGETYSFPSGAAVPPGASVTVHTGSGTDHGSDRYWDAGAPVWADANHVTLFDADGGPVDSAFVGSPVDAAMPRYHLVTDVPDNWFPLRMRRVDPTAVWEIPELRFELSRLLDPEPGIPEPSGKLLEPDLSLYDEELTRTGMEVTRTYQYARWVDGGVRLWTGRRAGPGLGEGQSGLRYDVVRPRSNDRRPEE
;
A
#
# COMPACT_ATOMS: atom_id res chain seq x y z
N MET A 1 -24.30 -22.46 -64.38
CA MET A 1 -25.03 -21.19 -64.19
C MET A 1 -25.12 -20.98 -62.69
N SER A 2 -24.53 -20.01 -62.00
CA SER A 2 -23.83 -18.75 -62.32
C SER A 2 -22.46 -18.73 -61.60
N ASP A 3 -21.41 -18.21 -62.25
CA ASP A 3 -20.03 -18.20 -61.75
C ASP A 3 -19.74 -17.03 -60.80
N GLY A 4 -19.21 -17.31 -59.61
CA GLY A 4 -17.77 -17.39 -59.35
C GLY A 4 -16.83 -16.20 -59.64
N SER A 5 -17.30 -14.99 -59.95
CA SER A 5 -16.38 -13.85 -60.20
C SER A 5 -16.47 -12.75 -59.10
N PRO A 6 -15.39 -12.49 -58.32
CA PRO A 6 -15.38 -11.45 -57.29
C PRO A 6 -15.51 -10.04 -57.89
N ILE A 7 -16.33 -9.20 -57.26
CA ILE A 7 -16.52 -7.79 -57.63
C ILE A 7 -15.19 -7.05 -57.43
N ARG A 8 -14.50 -6.74 -58.54
CA ARG A 8 -13.33 -5.87 -58.53
C ARG A 8 -13.80 -4.41 -58.41
N SER A 9 -13.51 -3.78 -57.27
CA SER A 9 -13.55 -2.32 -57.15
C SER A 9 -12.67 -1.69 -58.24
N ARG A 10 -13.26 -0.85 -59.10
CA ARG A 10 -12.50 0.00 -60.02
C ARG A 10 -12.05 1.25 -59.26
N THR A 11 -10.86 1.21 -58.67
CA THR A 11 -10.21 2.43 -58.16
C THR A 11 -9.76 3.29 -59.34
N SER A 12 -10.40 4.43 -59.56
CA SER A 12 -9.96 5.43 -60.52
C SER A 12 -9.27 6.59 -59.80
N TRP A 13 -8.00 6.84 -60.14
CA TRP A 13 -7.25 7.97 -59.60
C TRP A 13 -7.50 9.22 -60.44
N HIS A 14 -8.04 10.27 -59.83
CA HIS A 14 -8.15 11.59 -60.44
C HIS A 14 -7.01 12.47 -59.93
N ARG A 15 -6.08 12.86 -60.82
CA ARG A 15 -5.08 13.88 -60.51
C ARG A 15 -5.72 15.25 -60.62
N LEU A 16 -6.07 15.85 -59.49
CA LEU A 16 -6.38 17.28 -59.41
C LEU A 16 -5.06 18.05 -59.53
N SER A 17 -4.89 18.78 -60.63
CA SER A 17 -3.76 19.72 -60.79
C SER A 17 -4.33 21.13 -60.77
N PRO A 18 -4.06 21.95 -59.74
CA PRO A 18 -4.57 23.32 -59.70
C PRO A 18 -3.97 24.12 -60.85
N TYR A 19 -4.84 24.63 -61.73
CA TYR A 19 -4.44 25.52 -62.81
C TYR A 19 -4.54 26.95 -62.28
N ALA A 20 -3.40 27.54 -61.89
CA ALA A 20 -3.36 28.93 -61.46
C ALA A 20 -3.72 29.84 -62.64
N ARG A 21 -4.83 30.57 -62.55
CA ARG A 21 -5.25 31.54 -63.58
C ARG A 21 -4.26 32.70 -63.77
N ASN A 22 -3.34 32.88 -62.82
CA ASN A 22 -2.28 33.88 -62.84
C ASN A 22 -0.98 33.24 -62.35
N SER A 23 0.02 33.13 -63.23
CA SER A 23 1.32 32.51 -62.96
C SER A 23 2.28 33.36 -62.14
N THR A 24 1.94 34.64 -61.90
CA THR A 24 2.88 35.57 -61.24
C THR A 24 2.76 35.57 -59.72
N GLY A 25 1.65 35.11 -59.13
CA GLY A 25 1.42 35.15 -57.68
C GLY A 25 1.36 36.55 -57.05
N ASN A 26 1.77 37.60 -57.79
CA ASN A 26 1.95 38.97 -57.30
C ASN A 26 0.71 39.55 -56.64
N ARG A 27 -0.50 39.20 -57.08
CA ARG A 27 -1.73 39.71 -56.45
C ARG A 27 -2.00 39.07 -55.08
N GLY A 28 -1.69 37.78 -54.92
CA GLY A 28 -1.79 37.11 -53.62
C GLY A 28 -0.74 37.63 -52.64
N LEU A 29 0.50 37.85 -53.12
CA LEU A 29 1.60 38.42 -52.34
C LEU A 29 1.39 39.88 -51.91
N ARG A 30 0.48 40.62 -52.57
CA ARG A 30 0.19 42.02 -52.22
C ARG A 30 -0.78 42.18 -51.05
N ALA A 31 -1.47 41.12 -50.65
CA ALA A 31 -2.51 41.15 -49.61
C ALA A 31 -3.44 42.38 -49.76
N GLU A 32 -3.93 42.61 -50.99
CA GLU A 32 -4.72 43.82 -51.30
C GLU A 32 -6.03 43.83 -50.51
N VAL A 33 -6.16 44.76 -49.55
CA VAL A 33 -7.38 44.95 -48.77
C VAL A 33 -8.44 45.60 -49.66
N HIS A 34 -9.40 44.80 -50.13
CA HIS A 34 -10.40 45.25 -51.09
C HIS A 34 -11.53 46.09 -50.48
N ASP A 35 -11.83 45.89 -49.20
CA ASP A 35 -12.83 46.67 -48.46
C ASP A 35 -12.37 46.91 -47.01
N PRO A 36 -11.55 47.95 -46.79
CA PRO A 36 -11.09 48.30 -45.45
C PRO A 36 -12.25 48.68 -44.51
N LEU A 37 -13.33 49.25 -45.04
CA LEU A 37 -14.49 49.65 -44.25
C LEU A 37 -15.28 48.44 -43.75
N TRP A 38 -15.39 47.37 -44.55
CA TRP A 38 -15.99 46.12 -44.11
C TRP A 38 -15.16 45.43 -43.02
N LEU A 39 -13.82 45.41 -43.14
CA LEU A 39 -12.94 44.88 -42.08
C LEU A 39 -13.08 45.68 -40.78
N LEU A 40 -13.00 47.02 -40.84
CA LEU A 40 -13.21 47.88 -39.68
C LEU A 40 -14.62 47.73 -39.09
N GLY A 41 -15.64 47.55 -39.93
CA GLY A 41 -17.00 47.27 -39.50
C GLY A 41 -17.15 45.91 -38.81
N ARG A 42 -16.38 44.90 -39.25
CA ARG A 42 -16.29 43.60 -38.56
C ARG A 42 -15.58 43.70 -37.23
N GLN A 43 -14.45 44.41 -37.16
CA GLN A 43 -13.74 44.68 -35.90
C GLN A 43 -14.63 45.40 -34.89
N TRP A 44 -15.37 46.42 -35.33
CA TRP A 44 -16.38 47.08 -34.50
C TRP A 44 -17.49 46.12 -34.05
N GLN A 45 -18.00 45.27 -34.96
CA GLN A 45 -19.06 44.30 -34.64
C GLN A 45 -18.62 43.22 -33.64
N VAL A 46 -17.33 42.83 -33.64
CA VAL A 46 -16.77 41.88 -32.67
C VAL A 46 -16.18 42.55 -31.43
N GLY A 47 -16.33 43.87 -31.29
CA GLY A 47 -15.91 44.60 -30.09
C GLY A 47 -14.44 45.03 -30.03
N GLU A 48 -13.60 44.74 -31.04
CA GLU A 48 -12.17 45.08 -31.04
C GLU A 48 -11.89 46.59 -30.87
N PHE A 49 -12.85 47.46 -31.14
CA PHE A 49 -12.71 48.91 -30.96
C PHE A 49 -12.99 49.40 -29.54
N ALA A 50 -13.51 48.54 -28.66
CA ALA A 50 -13.62 48.86 -27.24
C ALA A 50 -12.23 49.07 -26.61
N GLY A 51 -11.19 48.44 -27.20
CA GLY A 51 -9.87 48.35 -26.62
C GLY A 51 -9.88 47.38 -25.45
N GLU A 52 -8.83 46.59 -25.32
CA GLU A 52 -8.59 45.76 -24.13
C GLU A 52 -7.39 46.36 -23.41
N ASP A 53 -7.41 46.30 -22.08
CA ASP A 53 -6.22 46.60 -21.30
C ASP A 53 -5.13 45.59 -21.69
N ALA A 54 -3.97 46.12 -22.10
CA ALA A 54 -2.82 45.35 -22.55
C ALA A 54 -1.69 45.37 -21.52
N GLY A 55 -1.99 45.75 -20.27
CA GLY A 55 -1.08 45.68 -19.15
C GLY A 55 -0.53 44.27 -18.99
N SER A 56 0.79 44.13 -18.96
CA SER A 56 1.43 42.84 -18.62
C SER A 56 1.93 42.91 -17.18
N PRO A 57 1.76 41.84 -16.38
CA PRO A 57 2.40 41.70 -15.07
C PRO A 57 3.91 41.94 -15.15
N VAL A 58 4.43 42.87 -14.34
CA VAL A 58 5.89 43.14 -14.21
C VAL A 58 6.43 42.94 -12.82
N LYS A 59 5.54 42.90 -11.82
CA LYS A 59 5.85 42.58 -10.42
C LYS A 59 4.62 41.93 -9.80
N VAL A 60 4.85 40.91 -9.00
CA VAL A 60 3.84 40.26 -8.17
C VAL A 60 4.37 40.31 -6.74
N ASP A 61 3.56 40.84 -5.84
CA ASP A 61 3.79 40.77 -4.39
C ASP A 61 2.71 39.86 -3.80
N PHE A 62 3.10 38.87 -3.00
CA PHE A 62 2.15 37.93 -2.41
C PHE A 62 2.52 37.55 -0.98
N TRP A 63 1.48 37.17 -0.25
CA TRP A 63 1.52 36.72 1.13
C TRP A 63 0.94 35.32 1.20
N TYR A 64 1.55 34.46 2.01
CA TYR A 64 1.13 33.08 2.13
C TYR A 64 1.33 32.54 3.53
N GLU A 65 0.50 31.56 3.88
CA GLU A 65 0.56 30.81 5.13
C GLU A 65 0.80 29.34 4.81
N HIS A 66 1.54 28.67 5.70
CA HIS A 66 1.74 27.23 5.67
C HIS A 66 1.21 26.64 6.97
N ASP A 67 0.30 25.69 6.86
CA ASP A 67 -0.10 24.84 7.97
C ASP A 67 0.59 23.49 7.76
N GLU A 68 1.59 23.17 8.58
CA GLU A 68 2.34 21.92 8.48
C GLU A 68 1.50 20.75 9.01
N PHE A 69 1.79 19.54 8.53
CA PHE A 69 1.23 18.34 9.14
C PHE A 69 1.78 18.21 10.56
N GLU A 70 0.88 17.99 11.52
CA GLU A 70 1.25 17.87 12.93
C GLU A 70 0.78 16.55 13.55
N ARG A 71 -0.17 15.86 12.90
CA ARG A 71 -0.74 14.61 13.43
C ARG A 71 -1.14 13.62 12.35
N VAL A 72 -1.17 12.36 12.77
CA VAL A 72 -1.66 11.22 12.01
C VAL A 72 -2.41 10.26 12.92
N ASP A 73 -3.50 9.71 12.40
CA ASP A 73 -4.36 8.71 13.01
C ASP A 73 -4.36 7.51 12.06
N LEU A 74 -3.70 6.43 12.47
CA LEU A 74 -3.59 5.21 11.68
C LEU A 74 -4.77 4.26 11.88
N ALA A 75 -5.65 4.48 12.86
CA ALA A 75 -6.79 3.60 13.09
C ALA A 75 -8.10 4.41 13.19
N PRO A 76 -8.49 5.15 12.14
CA PRO A 76 -9.64 6.06 12.20
C PRO A 76 -11.00 5.36 12.44
N GLY A 77 -11.05 4.03 12.30
CA GLY A 77 -12.19 3.18 12.62
C GLY A 77 -12.31 2.79 14.10
N ASP A 78 -11.24 2.94 14.89
CA ASP A 78 -11.21 2.65 16.32
C ASP A 78 -11.08 3.93 17.15
N PRO A 79 -12.18 4.43 17.74
CA PRO A 79 -12.18 5.68 18.49
C PRO A 79 -11.39 5.61 19.81
N GLU A 80 -10.99 4.42 20.27
CA GLU A 80 -10.16 4.26 21.46
C GLU A 80 -8.67 4.48 21.14
N THR A 81 -8.27 4.37 19.86
CA THR A 81 -6.88 4.60 19.42
C THR A 81 -6.67 6.11 19.16
N PRO A 82 -5.81 6.79 19.92
CA PRO A 82 -5.57 8.23 19.74
C PRO A 82 -4.69 8.53 18.52
N SER A 83 -4.81 9.75 17.99
CA SER A 83 -3.87 10.25 17.00
C SER A 83 -2.50 10.54 17.63
N ARG A 84 -1.44 10.37 16.84
CA ARG A 84 -0.05 10.64 17.24
C ARG A 84 0.45 11.96 16.67
N GLU A 85 1.42 12.56 17.35
CA GLU A 85 2.22 13.65 16.78
C GLU A 85 3.01 13.15 15.57
N TYR A 86 3.16 14.00 14.57
CA TYR A 86 3.85 13.68 13.34
C TYR A 86 4.62 14.88 12.82
N ASP A 87 5.92 14.72 12.63
CA ASP A 87 6.81 15.67 11.98
C ASP A 87 7.35 15.06 10.68
N PRO A 88 6.95 15.56 9.51
CA PRO A 88 7.35 14.99 8.23
C PRO A 88 8.87 15.07 7.98
N THR A 89 9.61 15.91 8.71
CA THR A 89 11.07 16.00 8.58
C THR A 89 11.81 14.94 9.40
N VAL A 90 11.21 14.47 10.49
CA VAL A 90 11.80 13.50 11.42
C VAL A 90 11.23 12.10 11.20
N ASP A 91 9.92 11.98 11.07
CA ASP A 91 9.21 10.69 10.98
C ASP A 91 9.22 10.10 9.57
N GLY A 92 9.57 10.92 8.57
CA GLY A 92 9.65 10.47 7.18
C GLY A 92 8.33 10.61 6.42
N PRO A 93 8.22 9.99 5.24
CA PRO A 93 7.01 10.03 4.43
C PRO A 93 5.83 9.29 5.08
N LEU A 94 4.61 9.65 4.69
CA LEU A 94 3.41 8.94 5.17
C LEU A 94 3.40 7.48 4.75
N GLU A 95 3.89 7.12 3.56
CA GLU A 95 3.92 5.72 3.11
C GLU A 95 4.70 4.81 4.06
N THR A 96 5.85 5.26 4.60
CA THR A 96 6.63 4.46 5.55
C THR A 96 5.90 4.28 6.87
N LEU A 97 5.11 5.26 7.29
CA LEU A 97 4.38 5.22 8.54
C LEU A 97 3.08 4.40 8.44
N VAL A 98 2.39 4.52 7.31
CA VAL A 98 1.08 3.90 7.05
C VAL A 98 1.23 2.44 6.63
N GLU A 99 2.22 2.13 5.79
CA GLU A 99 2.32 0.80 5.19
C GLU A 99 3.08 -0.21 6.05
N ARG A 100 3.90 0.27 6.99
CA ARG A 100 4.86 -0.55 7.74
C ARG A 100 4.23 -1.72 8.46
N GLU A 101 4.99 -2.80 8.50
CA GLU A 101 4.67 -4.00 9.26
C GLU A 101 5.87 -4.41 10.10
N THR A 102 5.63 -5.17 11.16
CA THR A 102 6.71 -5.77 11.96
C THR A 102 7.50 -6.80 11.14
N VAL A 103 8.83 -6.65 11.13
CA VAL A 103 9.79 -7.55 10.45
C VAL A 103 10.81 -8.11 11.45
N THR A 104 11.42 -7.27 12.28
CA THR A 104 12.62 -7.56 13.07
C THR A 104 12.39 -7.62 14.58
N VAL A 105 11.37 -6.92 15.09
CA VAL A 105 11.05 -6.78 16.53
C VAL A 105 9.78 -7.54 16.92
N GLY A 106 9.37 -8.54 16.11
CA GLY A 106 8.20 -9.36 16.38
C GLY A 106 8.26 -10.10 17.73
N PRO A 107 7.10 -10.53 18.28
CA PRO A 107 7.07 -11.33 19.50
C PRO A 107 7.99 -12.55 19.33
N ALA A 108 8.58 -13.05 20.42
CA ALA A 108 9.56 -14.15 20.41
C ALA A 108 9.08 -15.43 19.68
N GLU A 109 7.77 -15.55 19.45
CA GLU A 109 7.09 -16.63 18.73
C GLU A 109 7.22 -16.53 17.20
N ARG A 110 7.64 -15.37 16.65
CA ARG A 110 7.89 -15.13 15.22
C ARG A 110 9.17 -14.29 15.03
N PRO A 111 10.36 -14.90 15.16
CA PRO A 111 11.62 -14.22 14.86
C PRO A 111 11.69 -13.81 13.37
N PRO A 112 12.55 -12.84 13.02
CA PRO A 112 12.81 -12.51 11.63
C PRO A 112 13.35 -13.72 10.85
N ASP A 113 13.35 -13.59 9.54
CA ASP A 113 13.92 -14.59 8.66
C ASP A 113 15.42 -14.81 8.93
N ARG A 114 15.92 -15.97 8.50
CA ARG A 114 17.31 -16.38 8.77
C ARG A 114 18.34 -15.56 7.98
N GLU A 115 17.98 -14.89 6.89
CA GLU A 115 18.89 -13.99 6.18
C GLU A 115 19.09 -12.70 6.97
N THR A 116 18.00 -12.02 7.35
CA THR A 116 18.01 -10.82 8.20
C THR A 116 18.77 -11.07 9.50
N ALA A 117 18.48 -12.18 10.20
CA ALA A 117 19.21 -12.55 11.42
C ALA A 117 20.71 -12.77 11.16
N ALA A 118 21.08 -13.38 10.03
CA ALA A 118 22.47 -13.61 9.65
C ALA A 118 23.20 -12.31 9.34
N GLU A 119 22.59 -11.41 8.59
CA GLU A 119 23.15 -10.11 8.19
C GLU A 119 23.39 -9.22 9.41
N ALA A 120 22.40 -9.10 10.29
CA ALA A 120 22.54 -8.40 11.57
C ALA A 120 23.67 -8.99 12.43
N GLY A 121 23.76 -10.32 12.54
CA GLY A 121 24.85 -10.97 13.27
C GLY A 121 26.24 -10.68 12.67
N ARG A 122 26.34 -10.61 11.34
CA ARG A 122 27.59 -10.23 10.64
C ARG A 122 27.94 -8.76 10.82
N TYR A 123 26.93 -7.89 10.88
CA TYR A 123 27.13 -6.48 11.16
C TYR A 123 27.74 -6.28 12.55
N PHE A 124 27.22 -6.94 13.59
CA PHE A 124 27.82 -6.90 14.93
C PHE A 124 29.29 -7.38 14.95
N LEU A 125 29.58 -8.51 14.28
CA LEU A 125 30.96 -9.01 14.14
C LEU A 125 31.87 -8.05 13.35
N THR A 126 31.30 -7.17 12.53
CA THR A 126 32.02 -6.14 11.80
C THR A 126 32.30 -4.94 12.70
N LEU A 127 31.33 -4.48 13.48
CA LEU A 127 31.52 -3.42 14.48
C LEU A 127 32.62 -3.80 15.50
N LEU A 128 32.63 -5.04 15.98
CA LEU A 128 33.70 -5.53 16.86
C LEU A 128 35.09 -5.45 16.21
N ASP A 129 35.20 -5.80 14.93
CA ASP A 129 36.47 -5.74 14.18
C ASP A 129 36.92 -4.29 13.96
N GLU A 130 36.00 -3.40 13.58
CA GLU A 130 36.28 -1.97 13.36
C GLU A 130 36.70 -1.24 14.62
N LEU A 131 36.10 -1.59 15.76
CA LEU A 131 36.46 -1.07 17.09
C LEU A 131 37.68 -1.77 17.71
N GLY A 132 38.28 -2.73 17.01
CA GLY A 132 39.51 -3.41 17.43
C GLY A 132 39.32 -4.36 18.62
N TYR A 133 38.14 -4.93 18.77
CA TYR A 133 37.86 -5.94 19.80
C TYR A 133 38.42 -7.31 19.39
N GLU A 134 39.32 -7.85 20.21
CA GLU A 134 40.03 -9.11 19.95
C GLU A 134 39.91 -10.06 21.15
N VAL A 135 39.79 -11.36 20.87
CA VAL A 135 39.85 -12.42 21.88
C VAL A 135 41.12 -13.24 21.63
N GLY A 136 42.00 -13.32 22.63
CA GLY A 136 43.29 -14.02 22.46
C GLY A 136 44.27 -13.36 21.48
N GLY A 137 44.01 -12.11 21.06
CA GLY A 137 44.81 -11.39 20.06
C GLY A 137 44.44 -11.73 18.61
N GLU A 138 43.26 -12.31 18.40
CA GLU A 138 42.70 -12.61 17.09
C GLU A 138 41.32 -11.95 16.95
N ARG A 139 40.90 -11.73 15.69
CA ARG A 139 39.58 -11.22 15.36
C ARG A 139 38.51 -12.21 15.83
N VAL A 140 37.50 -11.68 16.49
CA VAL A 140 36.36 -12.45 17.00
C VAL A 140 35.53 -13.06 15.87
N THR A 141 35.06 -14.28 16.09
CA THR A 141 34.16 -15.00 15.18
C THR A 141 32.97 -15.58 15.95
N ALA A 142 31.90 -15.96 15.24
CA ALA A 142 30.72 -16.56 15.85
C ALA A 142 31.03 -17.80 16.72
N ALA A 143 32.10 -18.54 16.40
CA ALA A 143 32.53 -19.72 17.14
C ALA A 143 32.97 -19.43 18.59
N GLU A 144 33.21 -18.17 18.94
CA GLU A 144 33.60 -17.76 20.29
C GLU A 144 32.38 -17.46 21.18
N PHE A 145 31.20 -17.26 20.59
CA PHE A 145 29.96 -17.01 21.30
C PHE A 145 29.25 -18.33 21.68
N PRO A 146 28.40 -18.32 22.73
CA PRO A 146 27.50 -19.44 23.05
C PRO A 146 26.69 -19.92 21.83
N GLU A 147 26.38 -21.21 21.79
CA GLU A 147 25.57 -21.82 20.72
C GLU A 147 24.19 -21.17 20.56
N SER A 148 23.60 -20.69 21.65
CA SER A 148 22.32 -19.98 21.66
C SER A 148 22.33 -18.63 20.92
N LEU A 149 23.50 -18.11 20.57
CA LEU A 149 23.66 -16.84 19.82
C LEU A 149 24.17 -17.07 18.41
N ARG A 150 24.32 -18.31 17.98
CA ARG A 150 24.74 -18.66 16.61
C ARG A 150 23.50 -18.90 15.77
N LEU A 151 23.61 -18.58 14.48
CA LEU A 151 22.52 -18.81 13.54
C LEU A 151 22.24 -20.32 13.41
N GLY A 152 21.10 -20.73 13.97
CA GLY A 152 20.60 -22.11 13.94
C GLY A 152 19.68 -22.38 12.74
N PRO A 153 19.18 -23.63 12.61
CA PRO A 153 18.15 -23.96 11.63
C PRO A 153 16.84 -23.21 11.94
N PRO A 154 16.02 -22.88 10.92
CA PRO A 154 14.67 -22.34 11.14
C PRO A 154 13.71 -23.41 11.65
N ASP A 155 12.64 -22.97 12.31
CA ASP A 155 11.53 -23.82 12.76
C ASP A 155 10.52 -24.10 11.64
N ARG A 156 10.53 -23.30 10.57
CA ARG A 156 9.69 -23.46 9.37
C ARG A 156 10.46 -24.17 8.23
N PRO A 157 9.77 -24.91 7.35
CA PRO A 157 10.38 -25.50 6.17
C PRO A 157 11.07 -24.46 5.26
N VAL A 158 12.13 -24.90 4.59
CA VAL A 158 12.90 -24.09 3.63
C VAL A 158 13.04 -24.82 2.30
N ASP A 159 13.11 -24.05 1.24
CA ASP A 159 13.27 -24.57 -0.11
C ASP A 159 14.71 -25.10 -0.34
N ALA A 160 15.05 -25.43 -1.60
CA ALA A 160 16.41 -25.84 -1.92
C ALA A 160 17.43 -24.69 -1.87
N GLY A 161 17.00 -23.44 -2.10
CA GLY A 161 17.77 -22.22 -1.94
C GLY A 161 18.18 -21.96 -0.50
N GLY A 162 17.21 -21.83 0.40
CA GLY A 162 17.41 -21.60 1.83
C GLY A 162 18.29 -22.68 2.48
N ARG A 163 18.16 -23.95 2.07
CA ARG A 163 19.08 -25.02 2.51
C ARG A 163 20.53 -24.78 2.08
N ARG A 164 20.77 -24.27 0.86
CA ARG A 164 22.12 -23.93 0.41
C ARG A 164 22.67 -22.75 1.21
N PHE A 165 21.86 -21.74 1.46
CA PHE A 165 22.21 -20.60 2.30
C PHE A 165 22.64 -21.08 3.70
N LEU A 166 21.79 -21.85 4.39
CA LEU A 166 22.07 -22.36 5.74
C LEU A 166 23.30 -23.28 5.77
N SER A 167 23.58 -24.04 4.72
CA SER A 167 24.82 -24.86 4.64
C SER A 167 26.11 -24.04 4.65
N VAL A 168 26.02 -22.75 4.29
CA VAL A 168 27.14 -21.81 4.25
C VAL A 168 27.16 -20.91 5.48
N ALA A 169 26.00 -20.36 5.87
CA ALA A 169 25.88 -19.35 6.93
C ALA A 169 25.65 -19.95 8.33
N GLY A 170 24.91 -21.07 8.42
CA GLY A 170 24.57 -21.71 9.69
C GLY A 170 25.81 -22.04 10.53
N ASP A 171 25.74 -21.74 11.83
CA ASP A 171 26.85 -21.80 12.80
C ASP A 171 28.09 -20.94 12.50
N ARG A 172 28.20 -20.31 11.31
CA ARG A 172 29.36 -19.49 10.91
C ARG A 172 29.15 -18.00 11.15
N THR A 173 27.94 -17.60 11.45
CA THR A 173 27.56 -16.25 11.88
C THR A 173 26.73 -16.29 13.16
N LEU A 174 26.56 -15.12 13.77
CA LEU A 174 25.66 -14.93 14.89
C LEU A 174 24.21 -14.81 14.40
N ASP A 175 23.28 -15.17 15.27
CA ASP A 175 21.88 -14.79 15.15
C ASP A 175 21.74 -13.37 15.71
N GLY A 176 21.62 -12.39 14.81
CA GLY A 176 21.54 -10.97 15.18
C GLY A 176 20.29 -10.63 15.97
N HIS A 177 19.16 -11.28 15.71
CA HIS A 177 17.93 -11.09 16.48
C HIS A 177 18.08 -11.62 17.90
N ALA A 178 18.61 -12.84 18.07
CA ALA A 178 18.88 -13.38 19.41
C ALA A 178 19.87 -12.51 20.20
N LEU A 179 20.82 -11.86 19.50
CA LEU A 179 21.74 -10.91 20.09
C LEU A 179 21.03 -9.62 20.52
N TYR A 180 20.17 -9.07 19.65
CA TYR A 180 19.38 -7.87 19.91
C TYR A 180 18.45 -8.06 21.11
N VAL A 181 17.60 -9.08 21.09
CA VAL A 181 16.65 -9.39 22.18
C VAL A 181 17.36 -9.44 23.53
N ARG A 182 18.52 -10.12 23.60
CA ARG A 182 19.29 -10.24 24.83
C ARG A 182 19.94 -8.92 25.28
N LEU A 183 20.23 -8.03 24.34
CA LEU A 183 20.83 -6.73 24.61
C LEU A 183 19.81 -5.74 25.16
N VAL A 184 18.58 -5.76 24.65
CA VAL A 184 17.53 -4.76 24.94
C VAL A 184 16.48 -5.21 25.95
N ASP A 185 16.58 -6.43 26.50
CA ASP A 185 15.61 -7.06 27.42
C ASP A 185 15.12 -6.16 28.57
N ASP A 186 16.00 -5.30 29.12
CA ASP A 186 15.68 -4.38 30.22
C ASP A 186 15.37 -2.94 29.76
N GLY A 187 15.29 -2.68 28.45
CA GLY A 187 15.05 -1.37 27.82
C GLY A 187 16.18 -0.32 27.96
N ASN A 188 17.13 -0.55 28.87
CA ASN A 188 18.16 0.42 29.24
C ASN A 188 19.18 0.76 28.13
N VAL A 189 19.39 -0.14 27.15
CA VAL A 189 20.33 0.09 26.05
C VAL A 189 19.77 1.09 25.04
N LEU A 190 18.49 0.94 24.68
CA LEU A 190 17.83 1.81 23.70
C LEU A 190 17.54 3.20 24.29
N ALA A 191 17.19 3.26 25.58
CA ALA A 191 16.88 4.52 26.26
C ALA A 191 18.10 5.44 26.50
N ALA A 192 19.34 4.95 26.32
CA ALA A 192 20.55 5.71 26.57
C ALA A 192 21.02 6.49 25.32
N ASP A 193 21.44 7.75 25.48
CA ASP A 193 21.97 8.57 24.39
C ASP A 193 23.31 8.03 23.84
N GLY A 194 24.11 7.39 24.70
CA GLY A 194 25.43 6.88 24.37
C GLY A 194 25.79 5.63 25.17
N TRP A 195 26.86 4.95 24.77
CA TRP A 195 27.29 3.71 25.42
C TRP A 195 27.81 3.92 26.85
N ASP A 196 28.25 5.13 27.21
CA ASP A 196 28.68 5.50 28.55
C ASP A 196 27.51 5.77 29.52
N ASP A 197 26.31 6.03 28.99
CA ASP A 197 25.08 6.25 29.76
C ASP A 197 24.34 4.94 30.06
N VAL A 198 24.67 3.84 29.37
CA VAL A 198 24.08 2.52 29.60
C VAL A 198 24.54 1.92 30.94
N VAL A 199 23.59 1.40 31.72
CA VAL A 199 23.86 0.66 32.97
C VAL A 199 24.20 -0.80 32.66
N TRP A 200 25.45 -1.04 32.23
CA TRP A 200 25.92 -2.34 31.75
C TRP A 200 25.88 -3.50 32.76
N ASP A 201 25.77 -3.21 34.06
CA ASP A 201 25.67 -4.25 35.10
C ASP A 201 24.30 -4.97 35.09
N ASP A 202 23.27 -4.31 34.54
CA ASP A 202 21.92 -4.86 34.42
C ASP A 202 21.72 -5.58 33.07
N VAL A 203 22.51 -5.23 32.04
CA VAL A 203 22.40 -5.83 30.70
C VAL A 203 22.87 -7.29 30.68
N GLY A 204 22.06 -8.17 30.08
CA GLY A 204 22.38 -9.58 29.82
C GLY A 204 23.48 -9.85 28.80
N LEU A 205 24.63 -9.15 28.86
CA LEU A 205 25.58 -9.01 27.75
C LEU A 205 25.92 -10.33 27.01
N PRO A 206 25.73 -10.37 25.68
CA PRO A 206 25.97 -11.56 24.84
C PRO A 206 27.46 -11.79 24.57
N THR A 207 28.31 -11.88 25.61
CA THR A 207 29.79 -11.89 25.45
C THR A 207 30.36 -13.19 24.86
N PRO A 208 31.51 -13.11 24.16
CA PRO A 208 32.28 -14.30 23.79
C PRO A 208 32.73 -15.06 25.05
N THR A 209 32.73 -16.39 24.96
CA THR A 209 32.99 -17.33 26.07
C THR A 209 34.33 -17.09 26.80
N ASN A 210 35.34 -16.61 26.06
CA ASN A 210 36.67 -16.28 26.60
C ASN A 210 37.02 -14.79 26.46
N GLY A 211 36.03 -13.94 26.15
CA GLY A 211 36.19 -12.50 26.00
C GLY A 211 36.05 -11.75 27.32
N SER A 212 36.54 -10.51 27.35
CA SER A 212 36.26 -9.55 28.42
C SER A 212 35.36 -8.44 27.89
N VAL A 213 34.49 -7.88 28.73
CA VAL A 213 33.71 -6.68 28.38
C VAL A 213 34.63 -5.46 28.45
N THR A 214 35.03 -4.95 27.29
CA THR A 214 35.82 -3.71 27.14
C THR A 214 34.93 -2.56 26.68
N ASP A 215 35.44 -1.34 26.70
CA ASP A 215 34.72 -0.18 26.16
C ASP A 215 34.40 -0.36 24.66
N ALA A 216 35.35 -0.90 23.88
CA ALA A 216 35.09 -1.27 22.48
C ALA A 216 33.93 -2.26 22.29
N TYR A 217 33.72 -3.18 23.24
CA TYR A 217 32.59 -4.13 23.17
C TYR A 217 31.27 -3.43 23.49
N ARG A 218 31.27 -2.54 24.48
CA ARG A 218 30.09 -1.76 24.90
C ARG A 218 29.65 -0.79 23.80
N GLU A 219 30.62 -0.12 23.18
CA GLU A 219 30.39 0.76 22.02
C GLU A 219 29.83 -0.03 20.84
N ALA A 220 30.37 -1.22 20.53
CA ALA A 220 29.83 -2.10 19.50
C ALA A 220 28.41 -2.57 19.82
N ALA A 221 28.14 -2.92 21.09
CA ALA A 221 26.83 -3.39 21.53
C ALA A 221 25.78 -2.28 21.41
N LYS A 222 26.06 -1.07 21.92
CA LYS A 222 25.16 0.09 21.78
C LYS A 222 24.90 0.42 20.31
N GLY A 223 25.96 0.57 19.52
CA GLY A 223 25.82 0.89 18.09
C GLY A 223 25.08 -0.19 17.29
N PHE A 224 25.18 -1.46 17.69
CA PHE A 224 24.36 -2.52 17.11
C PHE A 224 22.90 -2.44 17.54
N GLY A 225 22.63 -2.20 18.82
CA GLY A 225 21.26 -2.05 19.35
C GLY A 225 20.51 -0.93 18.64
N ASP A 226 21.13 0.24 18.54
CA ASP A 226 20.55 1.41 17.86
C ASP A 226 20.31 1.14 16.39
N TRP A 227 21.32 0.60 15.70
CA TRP A 227 21.20 0.28 14.28
C TRP A 227 20.12 -0.78 14.00
N TYR A 228 19.98 -1.80 14.86
CA TYR A 228 19.01 -2.86 14.67
C TYR A 228 17.59 -2.36 14.93
N ALA A 229 17.40 -1.51 15.95
CA ALA A 229 16.12 -0.86 16.23
C ALA A 229 15.66 0.05 15.07
N ASP A 230 16.61 0.74 14.42
CA ASP A 230 16.34 1.63 13.28
C ASP A 230 16.45 0.93 11.91
N LEU A 231 16.61 -0.41 11.86
CA LEU A 231 16.90 -1.12 10.61
C LEU A 231 15.72 -1.08 9.63
N TYR A 232 14.51 -1.22 10.17
CA TYR A 232 13.25 -1.11 9.45
C TYR A 232 12.37 -0.07 10.14
N ASP A 233 11.64 0.72 9.36
CA ASP A 233 10.50 1.48 9.87
C ASP A 233 9.39 0.44 10.16
N GLU A 234 9.17 0.14 11.44
CA GLU A 234 8.19 -0.85 11.93
C GLU A 234 7.23 -0.21 12.93
N PRO A 235 6.03 -0.81 13.14
CA PRO A 235 5.17 -0.44 14.25
C PRO A 235 5.85 -0.65 15.61
N ASP A 236 5.56 0.20 16.59
CA ASP A 236 6.04 0.01 17.96
C ASP A 236 5.35 -1.23 18.58
N PRO A 237 6.10 -2.31 18.90
CA PRO A 237 5.52 -3.54 19.43
C PRO A 237 4.96 -3.39 20.85
N GLU A 238 5.33 -2.33 21.59
CA GLU A 238 4.87 -2.05 22.95
C GLU A 238 3.77 -0.97 23.00
N ALA A 239 3.42 -0.35 21.88
CA ALA A 239 2.32 0.61 21.84
C ALA A 239 1.00 -0.08 22.25
N GLU A 240 0.35 0.45 23.29
CA GLU A 240 -0.95 -0.04 23.78
C GLU A 240 -2.09 0.19 22.76
N ASP A 241 -1.85 1.10 21.81
CA ASP A 241 -2.75 1.58 20.77
C ASP A 241 -2.33 1.02 19.40
N ALA A 242 -3.30 0.59 18.57
CA ALA A 242 -3.02 -0.11 17.31
C ALA A 242 -2.29 0.79 16.30
N ASP A 243 -0.99 0.55 16.15
CA ASP A 243 -0.12 1.16 15.13
C ASP A 243 -0.24 0.41 13.79
N ASP A 244 -1.46 0.25 13.30
CA ASP A 244 -1.78 -0.49 12.08
C ASP A 244 -2.88 0.23 11.28
N ALA A 245 -2.53 0.65 10.07
CA ALA A 245 -3.48 1.28 9.13
C ALA A 245 -4.13 0.28 8.17
N TRP A 246 -3.75 -0.99 8.21
CA TRP A 246 -4.26 -1.99 7.28
C TRP A 246 -5.67 -2.45 7.65
N ASN A 247 -6.63 -2.20 6.77
CA ASN A 247 -7.97 -2.78 6.86
C ASN A 247 -8.03 -4.11 6.09
N GLY A 248 -7.89 -5.22 6.79
CA GLY A 248 -7.97 -6.58 6.20
C GLY A 248 -9.33 -6.95 5.60
N ASP A 249 -10.43 -6.31 6.02
CA ASP A 249 -11.76 -6.55 5.46
C ASP A 249 -11.91 -5.94 4.05
N ARG A 250 -11.14 -4.89 3.76
CA ARG A 250 -11.15 -4.15 2.49
C ARG A 250 -9.91 -4.39 1.62
N MET A 251 -8.81 -4.86 2.22
CA MET A 251 -7.49 -4.97 1.60
C MET A 251 -6.91 -3.62 1.16
N GLU A 252 -7.06 -2.61 2.01
CA GLU A 252 -6.55 -1.26 1.80
C GLU A 252 -6.05 -0.67 3.12
N TYR A 253 -5.27 0.40 3.02
CA TYR A 253 -4.89 1.21 4.16
C TYR A 253 -5.89 2.34 4.37
N GLU A 254 -6.29 2.56 5.62
CA GLU A 254 -7.15 3.65 6.05
C GLU A 254 -6.43 4.49 7.09
N PHE A 255 -6.26 5.79 6.84
CA PHE A 255 -5.66 6.69 7.83
C PHE A 255 -6.16 8.13 7.66
N ARG A 256 -5.94 8.93 8.70
CA ARG A 256 -6.18 10.38 8.69
C ARG A 256 -4.93 11.12 9.08
N ALA A 257 -4.77 12.32 8.57
CA ALA A 257 -3.68 13.20 8.97
C ALA A 257 -4.16 14.64 8.95
N SER A 258 -3.62 15.49 9.83
CA SER A 258 -4.08 16.88 9.96
C SER A 258 -2.95 17.90 9.82
N THR A 259 -3.31 19.04 9.23
CA THR A 259 -2.46 20.24 9.16
C THR A 259 -2.92 21.30 10.14
N GLY A 260 -1.98 21.98 10.80
CA GLY A 260 -2.27 23.00 11.80
C GLY A 260 -2.90 22.44 13.08
N THR A 261 -3.24 23.32 14.03
CA THR A 261 -3.80 22.94 15.33
C THR A 261 -4.92 23.86 15.80
N GLY A 262 -5.73 23.35 16.74
CA GLY A 262 -6.77 24.13 17.41
C GLY A 262 -7.84 24.61 16.42
N ASP A 263 -8.05 25.93 16.36
CA ASP A 263 -9.06 26.53 15.48
C ASP A 263 -8.66 26.48 14.00
N ASP A 264 -7.37 26.23 13.68
CA ASP A 264 -6.83 26.18 12.32
C ASP A 264 -6.60 24.73 11.81
N GLU A 265 -6.94 23.71 12.62
CA GLU A 265 -6.71 22.31 12.25
C GLU A 265 -7.55 21.89 11.02
N THR A 266 -6.94 21.32 9.98
CA THR A 266 -7.69 20.68 8.90
C THR A 266 -7.32 19.21 8.81
N VAL A 267 -8.31 18.33 8.95
CA VAL A 267 -8.14 16.87 8.88
C VAL A 267 -8.41 16.37 7.46
N TYR A 268 -7.50 15.54 6.95
CA TYR A 268 -7.59 14.84 5.68
C TYR A 268 -7.71 13.33 5.92
N ALA A 269 -8.56 12.66 5.16
CA ALA A 269 -8.73 11.22 5.17
C ALA A 269 -8.28 10.60 3.86
N ALA A 270 -7.59 9.48 3.96
CA ALA A 270 -7.26 8.56 2.88
C ALA A 270 -7.87 7.21 3.22
N ASP A 271 -9.14 7.02 2.82
CA ASP A 271 -9.96 5.86 3.21
C ASP A 271 -9.88 4.70 2.18
N GLU A 272 -9.20 4.88 1.05
CA GLU A 272 -9.17 3.90 -0.06
C GLU A 272 -7.72 3.68 -0.57
N TYR A 273 -6.72 3.78 0.31
CA TYR A 273 -5.32 3.69 -0.10
C TYR A 273 -4.87 2.23 -0.27
N ALA A 274 -4.96 1.69 -1.48
CA ALA A 274 -4.60 0.30 -1.77
C ALA A 274 -3.07 -0.03 -1.70
N GLY A 275 -2.23 0.92 -1.28
CA GLY A 275 -0.76 0.80 -1.20
C GLY A 275 0.00 1.22 -2.47
N GLY A 276 1.29 1.51 -2.29
CA GLY A 276 2.22 1.86 -3.37
C GLY A 276 2.64 3.33 -3.40
N THR A 277 1.96 4.18 -4.18
CA THR A 277 2.30 5.62 -4.26
C THR A 277 1.13 6.43 -3.76
N LEU A 278 1.38 7.20 -2.71
CA LEU A 278 0.43 8.13 -2.12
C LEU A 278 0.64 9.51 -2.75
N ASP A 279 -0.46 10.20 -3.10
CA ASP A 279 -0.40 11.53 -3.72
C ASP A 279 -1.59 12.37 -3.25
N TRP A 280 -1.60 13.67 -3.58
CA TRP A 280 -2.58 14.64 -3.08
C TRP A 280 -4.04 14.26 -3.37
N ASP A 281 -4.31 13.51 -4.45
CA ASP A 281 -5.66 13.08 -4.83
C ASP A 281 -6.20 11.91 -4.00
N ALA A 282 -5.35 11.24 -3.22
CA ALA A 282 -5.77 10.24 -2.24
C ALA A 282 -6.45 10.88 -1.02
N PHE A 283 -6.29 12.19 -0.81
CA PHE A 283 -6.77 12.90 0.37
C PHE A 283 -8.10 13.60 0.13
N SER A 284 -9.05 13.37 1.05
CA SER A 284 -10.31 14.09 1.12
C SER A 284 -10.43 14.86 2.44
N VAL A 285 -11.00 16.06 2.41
CA VAL A 285 -11.16 16.89 3.62
C VAL A 285 -12.31 16.36 4.46
N VAL A 286 -12.01 16.00 5.72
CA VAL A 286 -13.01 15.53 6.69
C VAL A 286 -13.82 16.72 7.21
N ARG A 287 -15.12 16.50 7.47
CA ARG A 287 -16.04 17.54 7.94
C ARG A 287 -16.92 17.03 9.09
N GLY A 288 -17.39 17.96 9.92
CA GLY A 288 -18.34 17.66 11.00
C GLY A 288 -17.65 17.30 12.32
N ALA A 289 -18.26 16.42 13.13
CA ALA A 289 -17.78 16.09 14.47
C ALA A 289 -16.43 15.34 14.51
N SER A 290 -15.94 14.89 13.35
CA SER A 290 -14.65 14.20 13.16
C SER A 290 -13.59 15.12 12.52
N ALA A 291 -13.79 16.44 12.54
CA ALA A 291 -12.91 17.42 11.89
C ALA A 291 -11.72 17.88 12.76
N THR A 292 -11.43 17.16 13.84
CA THR A 292 -10.28 17.39 14.72
C THR A 292 -9.70 16.05 15.14
N LEU A 293 -8.39 15.90 15.12
CA LEU A 293 -7.73 14.71 15.67
C LEU A 293 -7.44 14.95 17.15
N THR A 294 -7.97 14.10 18.03
CA THR A 294 -7.77 14.22 19.48
C THR A 294 -6.31 13.94 19.82
N PRO A 295 -5.59 14.83 20.53
CA PRO A 295 -4.26 14.51 21.01
C PRO A 295 -4.34 13.30 21.95
N GLY A 296 -3.46 12.31 21.79
CA GLY A 296 -3.19 11.36 22.86
C GLY A 296 -2.76 12.13 24.12
N GLU A 297 -3.28 11.76 25.29
CA GLU A 297 -2.78 12.30 26.55
C GLU A 297 -1.31 11.87 26.70
N SER A 298 -0.37 12.74 26.31
CA SER A 298 1.04 12.55 26.65
C SER A 298 1.12 12.39 28.16
N GLY A 299 1.56 11.22 28.64
CA GLY A 299 1.66 10.89 30.06
C GLY A 299 2.64 11.78 30.82
N ASP A 300 2.26 13.03 31.10
CA ASP A 300 2.83 13.82 32.19
C ASP A 300 1.96 13.58 33.42
N GLY A 301 2.48 12.77 34.34
CA GLY A 301 1.88 12.52 35.64
C GLY A 301 1.82 13.81 36.47
N SER A 302 0.78 14.61 36.25
CA SER A 302 0.32 15.59 37.23
C SER A 302 -0.97 15.07 37.86
N ASP A 303 -0.85 14.57 39.08
CA ASP A 303 -1.95 14.29 39.99
C ASP A 303 -2.87 15.54 40.10
N ASP A 304 -4.01 15.55 39.39
CA ASP A 304 -5.10 16.46 39.74
C ASP A 304 -6.06 15.77 40.71
N ASP A 305 -6.02 16.27 41.94
CA ASP A 305 -6.74 15.81 43.11
C ASP A 305 -8.25 15.96 42.90
N GLY A 306 -8.97 14.86 43.09
CA GLY A 306 -10.39 14.78 42.90
C GLY A 306 -11.17 15.79 43.74
N SER A 307 -12.17 16.39 43.10
CA SER A 307 -13.29 16.97 43.82
C SER A 307 -14.59 16.64 43.10
N GLU A 308 -15.13 15.45 43.41
CA GLU A 308 -16.54 15.14 43.22
C GLU A 308 -17.40 16.17 43.96
N GLY A 309 -18.43 16.69 43.29
CA GLY A 309 -19.36 17.62 43.95
C GLY A 309 -20.58 18.02 43.13
N GLY A 310 -21.54 17.11 42.97
CA GLY A 310 -22.95 17.43 43.20
C GLY A 310 -23.79 17.95 42.03
N ASP A 311 -24.62 17.05 41.54
CA ASP A 311 -25.94 17.29 40.92
C ASP A 311 -26.77 18.33 41.70
N ASP A 312 -27.24 19.39 41.03
CA ASP A 312 -28.59 19.88 41.29
C ASP A 312 -29.20 20.51 40.03
N SER A 313 -30.43 20.09 39.78
CA SER A 313 -31.31 20.56 38.73
C SER A 313 -32.08 21.76 39.26
N THR A 314 -32.16 22.86 38.50
CA THR A 314 -33.35 23.71 38.56
C THR A 314 -33.57 24.51 37.29
N ASP A 315 -34.78 24.31 36.81
CA ASP A 315 -35.54 25.06 35.82
C ASP A 315 -35.75 26.53 36.21
N ASP A 316 -36.02 27.30 35.16
CA ASP A 316 -36.75 28.56 35.09
C ASP A 316 -36.02 29.90 35.26
N GLY A 317 -36.37 30.84 34.37
CA GLY A 317 -36.12 32.27 34.59
C GLY A 317 -35.44 33.02 33.46
N ARG A 318 -36.15 33.25 32.35
CA ARG A 318 -35.90 34.40 31.48
C ARG A 318 -35.90 35.69 32.30
N SER A 319 -34.83 36.47 32.25
CA SER A 319 -34.87 37.90 32.58
C SER A 319 -33.95 38.70 31.66
N GLU A 320 -34.55 39.72 31.06
CA GLU A 320 -33.93 40.83 30.35
C GLU A 320 -32.94 41.60 31.25
N GLY A 321 -31.85 42.09 30.67
CA GLY A 321 -30.94 43.07 31.27
C GLY A 321 -29.69 43.22 30.38
N GLU A 322 -29.58 44.23 29.53
CA GLU A 322 -29.26 45.64 29.78
C GLU A 322 -27.81 45.90 29.33
N PHE A 323 -27.69 46.49 28.13
CA PHE A 323 -26.44 46.94 27.52
C PHE A 323 -25.90 48.13 28.31
N ASP A 324 -24.67 47.99 28.83
CA ASP A 324 -23.95 49.06 29.50
C ASP A 324 -23.20 49.90 28.45
N VAL A 325 -23.63 51.15 28.28
CA VAL A 325 -23.00 52.15 27.38
C VAL A 325 -22.19 53.11 28.26
N PRO A 326 -20.88 53.29 28.05
CA PRO A 326 -20.13 54.31 28.76
C PRO A 326 -20.54 55.71 28.28
N PRO A 327 -20.87 56.67 29.18
CA PRO A 327 -21.11 58.04 28.79
C PRO A 327 -19.80 58.81 28.78
N ASP A 328 -19.44 59.36 27.63
CA ASP A 328 -18.79 60.68 27.46
C ASP A 328 -18.12 60.71 26.08
N VAL A 329 -18.92 61.01 25.04
CA VAL A 329 -18.39 61.52 23.78
C VAL A 329 -19.00 62.90 23.55
N ASP A 330 -18.13 63.89 23.58
CA ASP A 330 -18.41 65.30 23.36
C ASP A 330 -18.85 65.51 21.89
N MET A 331 -20.14 65.77 21.68
CA MET A 331 -20.78 65.87 20.37
C MET A 331 -20.54 67.21 19.65
N ASP A 332 -19.74 68.12 20.21
CA ASP A 332 -19.43 69.44 19.62
C ASP A 332 -18.03 69.51 18.95
N ALA A 333 -17.32 68.40 18.78
CA ALA A 333 -16.05 68.35 18.05
C ALA A 333 -16.18 68.12 16.52
N LEU A 334 -17.40 68.04 15.97
CA LEU A 334 -17.65 67.90 14.53
C LEU A 334 -17.56 69.27 13.82
N THR A 335 -16.33 69.69 13.50
CA THR A 335 -16.12 70.62 12.37
C THR A 335 -15.51 69.87 11.18
N PRO A 336 -16.02 70.04 9.96
CA PRO A 336 -15.49 69.40 8.76
C PRO A 336 -14.22 70.12 8.33
N GLY A 337 -13.11 69.77 8.98
CA GLY A 337 -11.77 70.27 8.68
C GLY A 337 -10.96 69.17 8.02
N GLY A 338 -10.80 69.30 6.70
CA GLY A 338 -9.93 68.54 5.79
C GLY A 338 -9.11 67.39 6.38
N LEU A 339 -9.53 66.17 6.05
CA LEU A 339 -8.62 65.03 6.02
C LEU A 339 -7.52 65.34 5.00
N SER A 340 -6.28 65.45 5.47
CA SER A 340 -5.13 65.37 4.58
C SER A 340 -5.03 63.93 4.07
N LEU A 341 -4.60 63.73 2.82
CA LEU A 341 -4.22 62.41 2.29
C LEU A 341 -3.21 61.66 3.18
N SER A 342 -2.52 62.39 4.05
CA SER A 342 -1.59 61.87 5.06
C SER A 342 -2.25 61.14 6.23
N ASP A 343 -3.50 61.47 6.57
CA ASP A 343 -4.20 60.93 7.75
C ASP A 343 -5.06 59.68 7.40
N LEU A 344 -5.21 59.38 6.11
CA LEU A 344 -5.69 58.10 5.58
C LEU A 344 -4.55 57.06 5.43
N LEU A 345 -3.31 57.47 5.70
CA LEU A 345 -2.11 56.61 5.68
C LEU A 345 -1.71 56.24 7.11
N VAL A 346 -2.58 55.51 7.80
CA VAL A 346 -2.13 54.57 8.83
C VAL A 346 -2.73 53.22 8.49
N THR A 347 -2.02 52.47 7.67
CA THR A 347 -2.02 51.01 7.73
C THR A 347 -0.55 50.64 7.52
N GLY A 348 0.07 49.96 8.48
CA GLY A 348 1.37 49.37 8.21
C GLY A 348 1.18 48.41 7.04
N GLU A 349 1.76 48.74 5.88
CA GLU A 349 2.01 47.72 4.87
C GLU A 349 2.94 46.72 5.55
N VAL A 350 2.38 45.58 5.93
CA VAL A 350 3.19 44.39 6.19
C VAL A 350 3.92 44.15 4.88
N ASP A 351 5.25 44.08 4.93
CA ASP A 351 6.03 43.77 3.72
C ASP A 351 5.54 42.42 3.15
N PRO A 352 5.49 42.25 1.82
CA PRO A 352 5.17 40.96 1.23
C PRO A 352 6.14 39.88 1.68
N ASP A 353 5.63 38.67 1.85
CA ASP A 353 6.47 37.50 2.11
C ASP A 353 7.42 37.29 0.93
N GLU A 354 6.91 37.47 -0.30
CA GLU A 354 7.74 37.43 -1.51
C GLU A 354 7.32 38.47 -2.57
N THR A 355 8.33 39.05 -3.23
CA THR A 355 8.18 39.94 -4.40
C THR A 355 8.92 39.33 -5.59
N ILE A 356 8.20 39.00 -6.66
CA ILE A 356 8.77 38.34 -7.83
C ILE A 356 8.40 39.02 -9.16
N VAL A 357 9.27 38.87 -10.16
CA VAL A 357 8.93 39.20 -11.54
C VAL A 357 8.34 37.94 -12.19
N PRO A 358 7.06 37.95 -12.59
CA PRO A 358 6.39 36.76 -13.10
C PRO A 358 7.00 36.32 -14.44
N THR A 359 7.13 35.01 -14.63
CA THR A 359 7.66 34.45 -15.88
C THR A 359 6.52 34.10 -16.82
N LYS A 360 6.55 34.61 -18.06
CA LYS A 360 5.52 34.29 -19.04
C LYS A 360 5.59 32.82 -19.45
N VAL A 361 4.46 32.13 -19.38
CA VAL A 361 4.33 30.73 -19.84
C VAL A 361 4.33 30.71 -21.38
N THR A 362 5.03 29.75 -21.96
CA THR A 362 5.05 29.53 -23.42
C THR A 362 5.00 28.04 -23.73
N PHE A 363 4.22 27.65 -24.75
CA PHE A 363 4.11 26.26 -25.19
C PHE A 363 4.03 26.17 -26.74
N PRO A 364 4.41 25.03 -27.35
CA PRO A 364 4.27 24.83 -28.79
C PRO A 364 2.81 24.96 -29.27
N GLY A 365 2.56 25.73 -30.32
CA GLY A 365 1.21 26.02 -30.82
C GLY A 365 0.53 27.23 -30.16
N MET A 366 1.15 27.86 -29.15
CA MET A 366 0.63 29.09 -28.55
C MET A 366 0.67 30.27 -29.55
N PRO A 367 -0.38 31.10 -29.63
CA PRO A 367 -0.39 32.27 -30.51
C PRO A 367 0.71 33.29 -30.16
N SER A 368 1.35 33.86 -31.18
CA SER A 368 2.40 34.87 -30.99
C SER A 368 1.82 36.19 -30.47
N THR A 369 2.34 36.66 -29.33
CA THR A 369 1.82 37.83 -28.59
C THR A 369 1.98 39.18 -29.31
N ARG A 370 2.88 39.28 -30.29
CA ARG A 370 3.28 40.57 -30.89
C ARG A 370 3.19 40.62 -32.41
N TRP A 371 2.93 39.49 -33.08
CA TRP A 371 2.98 39.40 -34.54
C TRP A 371 1.88 38.47 -35.06
N TRP A 372 1.42 38.75 -36.28
CA TRP A 372 0.63 37.79 -37.04
C TRP A 372 1.54 36.63 -37.44
N GLU A 373 1.44 35.53 -36.70
CA GLU A 373 2.10 34.26 -36.99
C GLU A 373 1.02 33.23 -37.33
N PHE A 374 1.25 32.42 -38.36
CA PHE A 374 0.38 31.29 -38.62
C PHE A 374 0.78 30.17 -37.65
N GLU A 375 -0.22 29.59 -36.98
CA GLU A 375 -0.01 28.46 -36.07
C GLU A 375 0.76 27.32 -36.75
N ASP A 376 1.64 26.68 -35.98
CA ASP A 376 2.40 25.54 -36.45
C ASP A 376 1.48 24.33 -36.65
N GLY A 377 1.34 23.89 -37.90
CA GLY A 377 0.51 22.75 -38.27
C GLY A 377 1.03 21.39 -37.79
N GLU A 378 2.23 21.32 -37.20
CA GLU A 378 2.71 20.11 -36.50
C GLU A 378 2.05 19.91 -35.13
N VAL A 379 1.48 20.95 -34.53
CA VAL A 379 0.80 20.87 -33.23
C VAL A 379 -0.71 20.76 -33.45
N ASN A 380 -1.28 19.59 -33.14
CA ASN A 380 -2.72 19.35 -33.21
C ASN A 380 -3.28 18.97 -31.83
N LEU A 381 -3.68 19.98 -31.07
CA LEU A 381 -4.26 19.81 -29.73
C LEU A 381 -5.57 19.01 -29.74
N ASN A 382 -6.31 18.98 -30.87
CA ASN A 382 -7.53 18.16 -31.00
C ASN A 382 -7.25 16.65 -31.12
N GLU A 383 -6.02 16.26 -31.46
CA GLU A 383 -5.59 14.85 -31.52
C GLU A 383 -5.00 14.35 -30.19
N MET A 384 -4.92 15.20 -29.14
CA MET A 384 -4.50 14.75 -27.82
C MET A 384 -5.50 13.74 -27.26
N ASN A 385 -5.04 12.50 -27.07
CA ASN A 385 -5.78 11.45 -26.38
C ASN A 385 -5.34 11.43 -24.91
N ALA A 386 -6.28 11.60 -24.00
CA ALA A 386 -6.06 11.53 -22.55
C ALA A 386 -6.75 10.28 -21.98
N GLY A 387 -5.99 9.43 -21.29
CA GLY A 387 -6.51 8.30 -20.53
C GLY A 387 -7.04 8.70 -19.15
N PRO A 388 -7.74 7.80 -18.43
CA PRO A 388 -8.06 7.99 -17.01
C PRO A 388 -6.77 8.25 -16.22
N GLY A 389 -6.73 9.33 -15.43
CA GLY A 389 -5.54 9.75 -14.67
C GLY A 389 -4.56 10.67 -15.41
N GLU A 390 -4.69 10.91 -16.72
CA GLU A 390 -3.81 11.82 -17.46
C GLU A 390 -4.27 13.29 -17.35
N LEU A 391 -4.54 13.75 -16.12
CA LEU A 391 -5.04 15.08 -15.81
C LEU A 391 -4.11 16.18 -16.35
N GLY A 392 -2.79 15.95 -16.31
CA GLY A 392 -1.78 16.83 -16.90
C GLY A 392 -2.00 17.12 -18.39
N LYS A 393 -2.43 16.12 -19.18
CA LYS A 393 -2.74 16.33 -20.59
C LYS A 393 -4.02 17.12 -20.78
N LEU A 394 -5.05 16.84 -19.96
CA LEU A 394 -6.30 17.60 -19.97
C LEU A 394 -6.04 19.06 -19.60
N LEU A 395 -5.16 19.33 -18.65
CA LEU A 395 -4.73 20.67 -18.26
C LEU A 395 -3.99 21.41 -19.35
N VAL A 396 -2.99 20.78 -19.98
CA VAL A 396 -2.28 21.40 -21.11
C VAL A 396 -3.27 21.67 -22.25
N THR A 397 -4.23 20.78 -22.47
CA THR A 397 -5.27 20.95 -23.48
C THR A 397 -6.20 22.12 -23.13
N GLU A 398 -6.70 22.20 -21.90
CA GLU A 398 -7.52 23.31 -21.42
C GLU A 398 -6.75 24.63 -21.47
N HIS A 399 -5.51 24.64 -20.96
CA HIS A 399 -4.60 25.78 -20.99
C HIS A 399 -4.34 26.28 -22.41
N ALA A 400 -4.16 25.37 -23.36
CA ALA A 400 -3.90 25.72 -24.76
C ALA A 400 -5.18 26.11 -25.54
N LEU A 401 -6.37 25.70 -25.06
CA LEU A 401 -7.66 26.05 -25.66
C LEU A 401 -8.33 27.28 -25.02
N LEU A 402 -7.97 27.64 -23.79
CA LEU A 402 -8.38 28.88 -23.15
C LEU A 402 -7.78 30.07 -23.89
N TYR A 403 -8.64 30.95 -24.41
CA TYR A 403 -8.22 32.13 -25.15
C TYR A 403 -7.55 33.13 -24.20
N GLY A 404 -6.22 33.21 -24.24
CA GLY A 404 -5.43 34.17 -23.47
C GLY A 404 -3.94 33.98 -23.72
N ASN A 405 -3.26 35.02 -24.22
CA ASN A 405 -1.82 34.97 -24.48
C ASN A 405 -0.98 35.42 -23.27
N ASP A 406 -1.60 35.61 -22.10
CA ASP A 406 -1.03 36.30 -20.94
C ASP A 406 -1.07 35.44 -19.67
N TRP A 407 -0.61 34.20 -19.82
CA TRP A 407 -0.35 33.30 -18.70
C TRP A 407 1.04 33.53 -18.12
N PHE A 408 1.12 33.57 -16.80
CA PHE A 408 2.34 33.76 -16.06
C PHE A 408 2.47 32.73 -14.96
N GLN A 409 3.71 32.36 -14.66
CA GLN A 409 4.09 31.47 -13.58
C GLN A 409 4.89 32.25 -12.54
N ILE A 410 4.54 32.02 -11.28
CA ILE A 410 5.32 32.40 -10.10
C ILE A 410 5.66 31.11 -9.34
N PRO A 411 6.95 30.82 -9.07
CA PRO A 411 7.32 29.76 -8.14
C PRO A 411 6.96 30.19 -6.72
N ILE A 412 6.53 29.24 -5.90
CA ILE A 412 6.34 29.38 -4.46
C ILE A 412 7.10 28.22 -3.82
N GLU A 413 7.97 28.52 -2.85
CA GLU A 413 8.61 27.49 -2.03
C GLU A 413 7.64 27.07 -0.94
N ALA A 414 7.21 25.80 -0.95
CA ALA A 414 6.31 25.23 0.05
C ALA A 414 7.06 24.18 0.88
N PRO A 415 6.93 24.18 2.22
CA PRO A 415 7.41 23.09 3.08
C PRO A 415 6.76 21.77 2.68
N ILE A 416 7.53 20.68 2.78
CA ILE A 416 6.97 19.33 2.60
C ILE A 416 5.98 19.04 3.73
N GLY A 417 4.87 18.40 3.41
CA GLY A 417 3.83 18.16 4.41
C GLY A 417 3.21 19.46 4.89
N SER A 418 2.67 20.27 3.98
CA SER A 418 1.95 21.49 4.36
C SER A 418 0.74 21.78 3.49
N LEU A 419 -0.25 22.43 4.09
CA LEU A 419 -1.29 23.17 3.38
C LEU A 419 -0.79 24.60 3.17
N THR A 420 -0.53 24.97 1.91
CA THR A 420 -0.08 26.32 1.54
C THR A 420 -1.23 27.15 1.01
N ARG A 421 -1.49 28.31 1.61
CA ARG A 421 -2.60 29.22 1.27
C ARG A 421 -2.06 30.60 0.92
N ILE A 422 -2.42 31.14 -0.25
CA ILE A 422 -2.09 32.53 -0.61
C ILE A 422 -3.15 33.45 0.01
N THR A 423 -2.75 34.20 1.04
CA THR A 423 -3.62 35.12 1.79
C THR A 423 -3.75 36.47 1.11
N GLU A 424 -2.82 36.86 0.25
CA GLU A 424 -2.97 38.04 -0.59
C GLU A 424 -2.07 37.94 -1.82
N LEU A 425 -2.58 38.41 -2.97
CA LEU A 425 -1.85 38.45 -4.22
C LEU A 425 -2.10 39.80 -4.88
N THR A 426 -1.05 40.58 -5.09
CA THR A 426 -1.14 41.85 -5.81
C THR A 426 -0.22 41.82 -7.04
N VAL A 427 -0.75 42.29 -8.16
CA VAL A 427 -0.06 42.32 -9.44
C VAL A 427 0.13 43.77 -9.83
N THR A 428 1.39 44.18 -10.02
CA THR A 428 1.71 45.45 -10.67
C THR A 428 1.96 45.21 -12.15
N ASP A 429 1.28 45.97 -12.99
CA ASP A 429 1.38 45.85 -14.44
C ASP A 429 2.43 46.81 -15.05
N THR A 430 2.61 46.74 -16.37
CA THR A 430 3.53 47.62 -17.14
C THR A 430 3.17 49.11 -17.08
N PHE A 431 1.93 49.46 -16.73
CA PHE A 431 1.47 50.85 -16.59
C PHE A 431 1.63 51.37 -15.16
N GLY A 432 2.03 50.50 -14.22
CA GLY A 432 2.18 50.82 -12.80
C GLY A 432 0.87 50.75 -12.02
N GLU A 433 -0.19 50.19 -12.62
CA GLU A 433 -1.43 49.89 -11.93
C GLU A 433 -1.24 48.64 -11.07
N VAL A 434 -1.77 48.70 -9.84
CA VAL A 434 -1.69 47.59 -8.87
C VAL A 434 -3.09 47.02 -8.71
N THR A 435 -3.24 45.74 -9.04
CA THR A 435 -4.49 45.01 -8.95
C THR A 435 -4.35 43.91 -7.90
N ARG A 436 -5.26 43.87 -6.94
CA ARG A 436 -5.39 42.74 -6.02
C ARG A 436 -6.11 41.60 -6.74
N ALA A 437 -5.43 40.47 -6.90
CA ALA A 437 -5.98 39.27 -7.49
C ALA A 437 -6.64 38.42 -6.40
N LEU A 438 -7.97 38.34 -6.43
CA LEU A 438 -8.74 37.55 -5.47
C LEU A 438 -8.76 36.07 -5.90
N PRO A 439 -8.86 35.10 -4.97
CA PRO A 439 -9.12 33.70 -5.33
C PRO A 439 -10.52 33.56 -5.96
N THR A 440 -10.75 32.54 -6.77
CA THR A 440 -12.10 32.30 -7.34
C THR A 440 -13.07 32.01 -6.19
N PRO A 441 -14.20 32.74 -6.05
CA PRO A 441 -15.15 32.47 -4.98
C PRO A 441 -15.75 31.06 -5.12
N SER A 442 -15.98 30.40 -4.00
CA SER A 442 -16.62 29.08 -3.98
C SER A 442 -18.06 29.18 -4.51
N ALA A 443 -18.51 28.21 -5.31
CA ALA A 443 -19.83 28.22 -5.94
C ALA A 443 -21.02 28.19 -4.93
N THR A 444 -20.73 27.97 -3.64
CA THR A 444 -21.71 27.87 -2.55
C THR A 444 -22.06 29.22 -1.91
N GLU A 445 -21.30 30.28 -2.14
CA GLU A 445 -21.53 31.60 -1.52
C GLU A 445 -22.25 32.62 -2.41
N SER A 446 -22.64 32.24 -3.64
CA SER A 446 -23.45 33.13 -4.49
C SER A 446 -24.92 33.13 -4.08
N GLY A 447 -25.20 33.55 -2.84
CA GLY A 447 -26.53 33.91 -2.37
C GLY A 447 -26.95 35.32 -2.80
N ASP A 448 -25.97 36.21 -3.02
CA ASP A 448 -26.21 37.58 -3.45
C ASP A 448 -25.57 37.81 -4.82
N ALA A 449 -26.42 37.88 -5.85
CA ALA A 449 -26.04 38.15 -7.24
C ALA A 449 -25.52 39.59 -7.48
N ASP A 450 -25.34 40.39 -6.43
CA ASP A 450 -25.06 41.82 -6.52
C ASP A 450 -23.56 42.18 -6.33
N ASP A 451 -22.70 41.25 -5.91
CA ASP A 451 -21.27 41.53 -5.66
C ASP A 451 -20.31 40.94 -6.72
N ALA A 452 -20.83 40.17 -7.68
CA ALA A 452 -20.10 39.88 -8.91
C ALA A 452 -20.20 41.11 -9.82
N GLY A 453 -19.16 41.96 -9.78
CA GLY A 453 -19.10 43.27 -10.42
C GLY A 453 -19.89 43.42 -11.72
N ASP A 454 -20.68 44.50 -11.77
CA ASP A 454 -21.54 44.98 -12.86
C ASP A 454 -20.80 45.04 -14.22
N LEU A 455 -20.69 43.89 -14.89
CA LEU A 455 -20.26 43.76 -16.27
C LEU A 455 -21.45 43.26 -17.09
N SER A 456 -22.14 44.24 -17.67
CA SER A 456 -23.33 44.18 -18.53
C SER A 456 -23.71 42.83 -19.17
N ASP A 457 -24.98 42.48 -19.01
CA ASP A 457 -25.72 41.33 -19.58
C ASP A 457 -25.60 41.08 -21.09
N GLU A 458 -25.00 41.98 -21.89
CA GLU A 458 -25.05 41.91 -23.36
C GLU A 458 -24.00 40.97 -24.02
N LEU A 459 -23.08 40.37 -23.27
CA LEU A 459 -22.06 39.44 -23.79
C LEU A 459 -22.41 37.95 -23.62
N GLY A 460 -23.65 37.65 -23.23
CA GLY A 460 -24.04 36.37 -22.62
C GLY A 460 -24.44 35.19 -23.51
N GLU A 461 -24.42 35.29 -24.83
CA GLU A 461 -25.04 34.27 -25.72
C GLU A 461 -24.04 33.41 -26.51
N GLY A 462 -22.86 33.12 -25.94
CA GLY A 462 -21.85 32.25 -26.55
C GLY A 462 -21.71 30.87 -25.87
N PRO A 463 -21.41 29.79 -26.61
CA PRO A 463 -21.18 28.45 -26.04
C PRO A 463 -19.92 28.34 -25.15
N LEU A 464 -19.11 29.40 -25.08
CA LEU A 464 -17.92 29.53 -24.23
C LEU A 464 -18.14 30.50 -23.05
N ALA A 465 -19.31 31.14 -22.94
CA ALA A 465 -19.59 32.15 -21.91
C ALA A 465 -19.66 31.59 -20.48
N GLY A 466 -19.73 30.26 -20.32
CA GLY A 466 -19.70 29.60 -19.01
C GLY A 466 -18.32 29.62 -18.34
N ALA A 467 -17.23 29.69 -19.13
CA ALA A 467 -15.86 29.69 -18.60
C ALA A 467 -15.44 31.08 -18.09
N SER A 468 -15.81 32.16 -18.79
CA SER A 468 -15.43 33.54 -18.40
C SER A 468 -16.36 34.21 -17.38
N ARG A 469 -17.61 33.73 -17.20
CA ARG A 469 -18.59 34.39 -16.30
C ARG A 469 -18.39 34.12 -14.80
N ARG A 470 -17.51 33.21 -14.42
CA ARG A 470 -17.32 32.80 -13.01
C ARG A 470 -15.91 33.07 -12.47
N SER A 471 -15.00 33.57 -13.30
CA SER A 471 -13.55 33.55 -13.04
C SER A 471 -13.00 34.89 -12.53
N GLY A 472 -13.71 35.59 -11.65
CA GLY A 472 -13.20 36.82 -11.01
C GLY A 472 -11.97 36.59 -10.12
N GLY A 473 -11.51 35.35 -9.99
CA GLY A 473 -10.32 35.02 -9.21
C GLY A 473 -9.55 33.80 -9.71
N TRP A 474 -8.40 33.55 -9.09
CA TRP A 474 -7.51 32.43 -9.38
C TRP A 474 -7.93 31.19 -8.58
N ASN A 475 -8.05 30.00 -9.21
CA ASN A 475 -8.11 28.70 -8.53
C ASN A 475 -7.96 27.55 -9.54
N VAL A 476 -6.95 26.70 -9.37
CA VAL A 476 -6.78 25.42 -10.09
C VAL A 476 -6.03 24.46 -9.13
N PHE A 477 -6.54 23.25 -8.88
CA PHE A 477 -5.99 22.25 -7.93
C PHE A 477 -5.77 22.72 -6.50
N MET A 478 -6.82 23.29 -5.92
CA MET A 478 -6.85 23.59 -4.49
C MET A 478 -8.01 22.89 -3.81
N HIS A 479 -7.86 22.60 -2.53
CA HIS A 479 -8.98 22.24 -1.68
C HIS A 479 -9.86 23.49 -1.47
N THR A 480 -11.07 23.49 -2.04
CA THR A 480 -11.94 24.69 -2.10
C THR A 480 -12.96 24.81 -0.96
N HIS A 481 -12.90 23.95 0.06
CA HIS A 481 -13.91 23.83 1.10
C HIS A 481 -13.29 23.36 2.43
N LEU A 482 -12.30 24.12 2.86
CA LEU A 482 -11.58 23.90 4.11
C LEU A 482 -12.48 24.37 5.29
N PRO A 483 -12.78 23.52 6.28
CA PRO A 483 -13.73 23.85 7.35
C PRO A 483 -13.31 25.07 8.18
N ASN A 484 -12.01 25.20 8.40
CA ASN A 484 -11.40 26.14 9.34
C ASN A 484 -10.65 27.28 8.64
N HIS A 485 -10.67 27.32 7.30
CA HIS A 485 -10.03 28.37 6.53
C HIS A 485 -11.01 29.08 5.60
N ASP A 486 -10.87 30.39 5.46
CA ASP A 486 -11.72 31.25 4.63
C ASP A 486 -11.37 31.17 3.13
N ARG A 487 -10.28 30.50 2.78
CA ARG A 487 -9.68 30.48 1.44
C ARG A 487 -9.20 29.11 1.05
N PRO A 488 -9.18 28.81 -0.27
CA PRO A 488 -8.61 27.58 -0.79
C PRO A 488 -7.09 27.51 -0.56
N GLY A 489 -6.57 26.28 -0.45
CA GLY A 489 -5.15 26.00 -0.29
C GLY A 489 -4.68 24.82 -1.14
N VAL A 490 -3.37 24.81 -1.41
CA VAL A 490 -2.68 23.70 -2.07
C VAL A 490 -2.11 22.79 -0.99
N LEU A 491 -2.53 21.53 -0.96
CA LEU A 491 -1.97 20.52 -0.09
C LEU A 491 -0.74 19.90 -0.76
N LEU A 492 0.40 19.94 -0.08
CA LEU A 492 1.59 19.20 -0.44
C LEU A 492 1.81 18.12 0.62
N PRO A 493 1.26 16.90 0.46
CA PRO A 493 1.39 15.86 1.46
C PRO A 493 2.85 15.35 1.51
N PRO A 494 3.33 14.89 2.68
CA PRO A 494 4.69 14.38 2.85
C PRO A 494 4.78 12.95 2.30
N THR A 495 4.84 12.84 0.97
CA THR A 495 4.79 11.59 0.22
C THR A 495 6.06 11.34 -0.58
N LEU A 496 6.29 10.09 -0.96
CA LEU A 496 7.49 9.68 -1.70
C LEU A 496 7.38 10.02 -3.18
N ALA A 497 8.37 10.77 -3.69
CA ALA A 497 8.50 10.98 -5.14
C ALA A 497 8.87 9.70 -5.88
N THR A 498 9.77 8.88 -5.31
CA THR A 498 10.22 7.60 -5.86
C THR A 498 10.73 6.69 -4.75
N HIS A 499 10.49 5.39 -4.86
CA HIS A 499 11.08 4.36 -4.00
C HIS A 499 11.52 3.15 -4.83
N HIS A 500 12.27 2.25 -4.21
CA HIS A 500 12.59 0.93 -4.73
C HIS A 500 11.69 -0.12 -4.07
N GLU A 501 11.20 -1.06 -4.86
CA GLU A 501 10.36 -2.16 -4.40
C GLU A 501 11.04 -3.48 -4.77
N SER A 502 11.00 -4.46 -3.86
CA SER A 502 11.50 -5.82 -4.13
C SER A 502 10.58 -6.59 -5.07
N ASP A 503 11.02 -7.77 -5.53
CA ASP A 503 10.04 -8.75 -6.01
C ASP A 503 9.09 -9.12 -4.83
N PRO A 504 7.80 -9.45 -5.09
CA PRO A 504 6.87 -9.85 -4.03
C PRO A 504 7.41 -11.05 -3.25
N VAL A 505 7.55 -10.87 -1.94
CA VAL A 505 7.86 -11.95 -1.00
C VAL A 505 6.62 -12.75 -0.64
N GLU A 506 5.45 -12.13 -0.80
CA GLU A 506 4.16 -12.80 -0.75
C GLU A 506 3.23 -12.32 -1.87
N ARG A 507 2.45 -13.23 -2.42
CA ARG A 507 1.44 -12.92 -3.45
C ARG A 507 0.25 -13.84 -3.32
N VAL A 508 -0.90 -13.24 -3.04
CA VAL A 508 -2.19 -13.91 -2.91
C VAL A 508 -3.15 -13.41 -3.97
N VAL A 509 -3.93 -14.32 -4.54
CA VAL A 509 -5.08 -13.96 -5.40
C VAL A 509 -6.36 -14.42 -4.72
N LEU A 510 -7.25 -13.46 -4.48
CA LEU A 510 -8.62 -13.73 -4.06
C LEU A 510 -9.47 -13.85 -5.33
N ALA A 511 -10.11 -14.99 -5.57
CA ALA A 511 -10.90 -15.21 -6.77
C ALA A 511 -12.17 -16.02 -6.51
N ARG A 512 -13.19 -15.79 -7.34
CA ARG A 512 -14.38 -16.65 -7.43
C ARG A 512 -14.15 -17.76 -8.46
N ASP A 513 -14.55 -18.97 -8.09
CA ASP A 513 -14.75 -20.08 -9.01
C ASP A 513 -16.26 -20.22 -9.30
N GLU A 514 -16.67 -19.67 -10.44
CA GLU A 514 -18.08 -19.67 -10.89
C GLU A 514 -18.61 -21.08 -11.19
N VAL A 515 -17.73 -22.05 -11.49
CA VAL A 515 -18.13 -23.44 -11.78
C VAL A 515 -18.41 -24.19 -10.49
N ALA A 516 -17.56 -23.98 -9.47
CA ALA A 516 -17.73 -24.54 -8.13
C ALA A 516 -18.73 -23.75 -7.27
N ASN A 517 -19.09 -22.52 -7.68
CA ASN A 517 -19.87 -21.56 -6.90
C ASN A 517 -19.25 -21.34 -5.49
N ALA A 518 -17.93 -21.15 -5.48
CA ALA A 518 -17.10 -20.97 -4.29
C ALA A 518 -16.09 -19.82 -4.51
N ALA A 519 -15.57 -19.27 -3.42
CA ALA A 519 -14.49 -18.28 -3.44
C ALA A 519 -13.24 -18.89 -2.78
N PHE A 520 -12.06 -18.43 -3.21
CA PHE A 520 -10.78 -18.92 -2.70
C PHE A 520 -9.79 -17.77 -2.54
N GLY A 521 -8.98 -17.84 -1.48
CA GLY A 521 -7.68 -17.20 -1.43
C GLY A 521 -6.63 -18.18 -1.94
N VAL A 522 -5.79 -17.74 -2.88
CA VAL A 522 -4.80 -18.58 -3.55
C VAL A 522 -3.42 -18.02 -3.32
N GLU A 523 -2.58 -18.71 -2.54
CA GLU A 523 -1.19 -18.33 -2.34
C GLU A 523 -0.36 -18.74 -3.56
N PHE A 524 0.25 -17.78 -4.25
CA PHE A 524 1.18 -18.06 -5.35
C PHE A 524 2.62 -17.98 -4.91
N VAL A 525 2.91 -17.04 -4.02
CA VAL A 525 4.22 -16.79 -3.44
C VAL A 525 4.03 -16.60 -1.94
N VAL A 526 4.86 -17.24 -1.13
CA VAL A 526 4.95 -17.03 0.32
C VAL A 526 6.39 -16.81 0.73
N GLU A 527 6.62 -16.11 1.83
CA GLU A 527 7.96 -15.87 2.33
C GLU A 527 8.47 -17.11 3.08
N ASP A 528 9.60 -17.66 2.65
CA ASP A 528 10.20 -18.83 3.27
C ASP A 528 10.90 -18.48 4.61
N ALA A 529 11.44 -19.46 5.31
CA ALA A 529 12.06 -19.22 6.61
C ALA A 529 13.43 -18.49 6.53
N VAL A 530 13.99 -18.33 5.34
CA VAL A 530 15.21 -17.57 5.06
C VAL A 530 14.89 -16.18 4.51
N GLY A 531 13.62 -15.86 4.20
CA GLY A 531 13.18 -14.55 3.71
C GLY A 531 13.01 -14.51 2.20
N ASP A 532 13.25 -15.64 1.51
CA ASP A 532 13.16 -15.75 0.06
C ASP A 532 11.71 -16.03 -0.38
N ALA A 533 11.36 -15.58 -1.59
CA ALA A 533 10.08 -15.86 -2.21
C ALA A 533 9.93 -17.35 -2.60
N LEU A 534 9.09 -18.09 -1.87
CA LEU A 534 8.71 -19.47 -2.13
C LEU A 534 7.49 -19.53 -3.07
N ARG A 535 7.66 -20.11 -4.25
CA ARG A 535 6.55 -20.27 -5.22
C ARG A 535 5.89 -21.63 -5.05
N TRP A 536 4.61 -21.66 -4.66
CA TRP A 536 3.86 -22.90 -4.43
C TRP A 536 3.80 -23.85 -5.65
N ARG A 537 3.86 -23.32 -6.89
CA ARG A 537 3.95 -24.17 -8.10
C ARG A 537 5.28 -24.91 -8.24
N GLU A 538 6.29 -24.51 -7.49
CA GLU A 538 7.67 -25.02 -7.54
C GLU A 538 8.04 -25.73 -6.22
N PHE A 539 7.17 -25.71 -5.20
CA PHE A 539 7.40 -26.32 -3.88
C PHE A 539 6.23 -27.20 -3.45
N GLU A 540 6.46 -28.51 -3.38
CA GLU A 540 5.63 -29.44 -2.62
C GLU A 540 6.28 -29.65 -1.24
N PRO A 541 5.57 -29.39 -0.13
CA PRO A 541 6.10 -29.62 1.20
C PRO A 541 6.51 -31.10 1.36
N PRO A 542 7.49 -31.41 2.23
CA PRO A 542 7.89 -32.78 2.49
C PRO A 542 6.73 -33.59 3.10
N THR A 543 5.95 -34.25 2.25
CA THR A 543 4.89 -35.19 2.61
C THR A 543 5.26 -36.61 2.18
N LEU A 544 4.57 -37.59 2.76
CA LEU A 544 4.63 -38.97 2.33
C LEU A 544 3.21 -39.49 2.13
N ASP A 545 2.88 -39.83 0.89
CA ASP A 545 1.52 -40.18 0.50
C ASP A 545 1.36 -41.71 0.40
N ILE A 546 0.18 -42.22 0.71
CA ILE A 546 -0.22 -43.61 0.50
C ILE A 546 -0.54 -43.82 -0.98
N ALA A 547 0.48 -44.16 -1.76
CA ALA A 547 0.35 -44.38 -3.20
C ALA A 547 -0.51 -45.61 -3.55
N ALA A 548 -0.43 -46.69 -2.76
CA ALA A 548 -1.25 -47.88 -2.94
C ALA A 548 -1.33 -48.74 -1.67
N VAL A 549 -2.49 -49.37 -1.45
CA VAL A 549 -2.68 -50.46 -0.49
C VAL A 549 -3.09 -51.71 -1.27
N ASP A 550 -2.28 -52.76 -1.21
CA ASP A 550 -2.47 -54.03 -1.90
C ASP A 550 -2.81 -55.12 -0.87
N PRO A 551 -4.09 -55.29 -0.48
CA PRO A 551 -4.51 -56.31 0.48
C PRO A 551 -4.52 -57.71 -0.15
N ASP A 552 -4.05 -58.72 0.60
CA ASP A 552 -4.10 -60.13 0.20
C ASP A 552 -4.26 -61.04 1.44
N ASP A 553 -4.86 -62.22 1.24
CA ASP A 553 -4.98 -63.25 2.29
C ASP A 553 -3.61 -63.90 2.61
N ASP A 554 -2.62 -63.78 1.71
CA ASP A 554 -1.23 -64.18 1.91
C ASP A 554 -0.37 -63.00 2.37
N VAL A 555 0.18 -63.08 3.59
CA VAL A 555 1.05 -62.04 4.17
C VAL A 555 2.27 -61.72 3.31
N ASP A 556 2.76 -62.67 2.51
CA ASP A 556 3.91 -62.47 1.65
C ASP A 556 3.55 -61.76 0.32
N GLU A 557 2.26 -61.67 -0.04
CA GLU A 557 1.75 -60.93 -1.21
C GLU A 557 1.09 -59.60 -0.82
N GLU A 558 0.87 -59.37 0.46
CA GLU A 558 0.23 -58.18 1.02
C GLU A 558 1.24 -57.04 1.30
N SER A 559 0.94 -55.83 0.81
CA SER A 559 1.82 -54.67 1.01
C SER A 559 1.13 -53.31 0.95
N ILE A 560 1.78 -52.29 1.50
CA ILE A 560 1.42 -50.87 1.34
C ILE A 560 2.62 -50.12 0.76
N ARG A 561 2.37 -49.29 -0.26
CA ARG A 561 3.40 -48.46 -0.90
C ARG A 561 3.15 -47.00 -0.60
N LEU A 562 4.18 -46.34 -0.09
CA LEU A 562 4.21 -44.91 0.17
C LEU A 562 5.16 -44.21 -0.80
N GLU A 563 4.84 -42.99 -1.21
CA GLU A 563 5.64 -42.18 -2.14
C GLU A 563 5.92 -40.80 -1.56
N ASN A 564 7.14 -40.30 -1.74
CA ASN A 564 7.50 -38.93 -1.42
C ASN A 564 7.43 -38.11 -2.72
N PRO A 565 6.31 -37.39 -2.99
CA PRO A 565 6.18 -36.58 -4.19
C PRO A 565 7.10 -35.35 -4.17
N GLY A 566 7.43 -34.85 -2.96
CA GLY A 566 8.16 -33.61 -2.76
C GLY A 566 9.63 -33.66 -3.16
N GLU A 567 10.25 -32.48 -3.16
CA GLU A 567 11.65 -32.28 -3.57
C GLU A 567 12.68 -32.48 -2.44
N VAL A 568 12.21 -32.84 -1.24
CA VAL A 568 13.02 -32.96 -0.02
C VAL A 568 12.93 -34.39 0.52
N PRO A 569 14.03 -35.02 0.99
CA PRO A 569 13.93 -36.30 1.68
C PRO A 569 13.07 -36.18 2.94
N VAL A 570 12.07 -37.04 3.10
CA VAL A 570 11.22 -37.09 4.29
C VAL A 570 11.87 -38.02 5.33
N ALA A 571 12.20 -37.49 6.51
CA ALA A 571 12.70 -38.29 7.62
C ALA A 571 11.52 -38.98 8.31
N VAL A 572 11.32 -40.26 8.00
CA VAL A 572 10.18 -41.06 8.48
C VAL A 572 10.48 -41.83 9.76
N GLY A 573 11.65 -41.62 10.38
CA GLY A 573 12.01 -42.33 11.61
C GLY A 573 11.03 -42.00 12.73
N GLY A 574 10.37 -43.02 13.29
CA GLY A 574 9.35 -42.84 14.33
C GLY A 574 7.92 -42.69 13.82
N TRP A 575 7.71 -42.52 12.52
CA TRP A 575 6.39 -42.49 11.90
C TRP A 575 5.70 -43.86 12.00
N SER A 576 4.37 -43.89 11.91
CA SER A 576 3.61 -45.14 11.95
C SER A 576 2.50 -45.25 10.91
N ILE A 577 2.19 -46.47 10.50
CA ILE A 577 1.01 -46.81 9.69
C ILE A 577 0.07 -47.59 10.59
N GLU A 578 -1.16 -47.12 10.77
CA GLU A 578 -2.18 -47.77 11.60
C GLU A 578 -3.38 -48.19 10.75
N SER A 579 -3.85 -49.42 10.95
CA SER A 579 -5.14 -49.88 10.39
C SER A 579 -6.31 -49.51 11.30
N ASP A 580 -7.52 -49.42 10.75
CA ASP A 580 -8.76 -49.29 11.52
C ASP A 580 -9.09 -50.52 12.40
N ALA A 581 -8.36 -51.63 12.20
CA ALA A 581 -8.41 -52.83 13.03
C ALA A 581 -7.45 -52.78 14.26
N GLY A 582 -6.54 -51.80 14.31
CA GLY A 582 -5.68 -51.49 15.46
C GLY A 582 -4.23 -52.00 15.37
N GLU A 583 -3.81 -52.47 14.21
CA GLU A 583 -2.45 -52.93 13.91
C GLU A 583 -1.57 -51.76 13.47
N THR A 584 -0.36 -51.67 14.01
CA THR A 584 0.55 -50.54 13.78
C THR A 584 1.94 -50.98 13.33
N TYR A 585 2.38 -50.48 12.18
CA TYR A 585 3.78 -50.55 11.72
C TYR A 585 4.51 -49.27 12.11
N SER A 586 5.73 -49.36 12.64
CA SER A 586 6.54 -48.18 12.96
C SER A 586 7.85 -48.19 12.19
N PHE A 587 8.19 -47.06 11.59
CA PHE A 587 9.43 -46.89 10.86
C PHE A 587 10.64 -46.84 11.81
N PRO A 588 11.76 -47.53 11.47
CA PRO A 588 12.94 -47.54 12.31
C PRO A 588 13.59 -46.15 12.39
N SER A 589 14.27 -45.87 13.50
CA SER A 589 14.98 -44.59 13.68
C SER A 589 16.01 -44.35 12.58
N GLY A 590 16.06 -43.11 12.07
CA GLY A 590 16.94 -42.70 10.97
C GLY A 590 16.50 -43.15 9.58
N ALA A 591 15.31 -43.76 9.43
CA ALA A 591 14.73 -44.02 8.11
C ALA A 591 14.37 -42.70 7.40
N ALA A 592 14.60 -42.66 6.10
CA ALA A 592 14.22 -41.53 5.24
C ALA A 592 13.82 -42.00 3.84
N VAL A 593 12.88 -41.31 3.22
CA VAL A 593 12.43 -41.55 1.85
C VAL A 593 12.92 -40.40 0.97
N PRO A 594 13.83 -40.64 0.00
CA PRO A 594 14.33 -39.59 -0.89
C PRO A 594 13.23 -38.94 -1.76
N PRO A 595 13.48 -37.75 -2.31
CA PRO A 595 12.58 -37.07 -3.26
C PRO A 595 12.22 -37.95 -4.46
N GLY A 596 10.93 -38.01 -4.81
CA GLY A 596 10.40 -38.82 -5.92
C GLY A 596 10.62 -40.33 -5.77
N ALA A 597 11.01 -40.80 -4.58
CA ALA A 597 11.19 -42.20 -4.28
C ALA A 597 9.98 -42.76 -3.53
N SER A 598 9.86 -44.09 -3.53
CA SER A 598 8.82 -44.79 -2.78
C SER A 598 9.42 -45.79 -1.80
N VAL A 599 8.70 -46.06 -0.72
CA VAL A 599 8.97 -47.15 0.23
C VAL A 599 7.78 -48.11 0.21
N THR A 600 8.04 -49.41 0.28
CA THR A 600 7.01 -50.46 0.31
C THR A 600 7.16 -51.26 1.57
N VAL A 601 6.10 -51.32 2.38
CA VAL A 601 6.03 -52.11 3.60
C VAL A 601 5.24 -53.38 3.30
N HIS A 602 5.93 -54.51 3.34
CA HIS A 602 5.36 -55.85 3.18
C HIS A 602 4.91 -56.38 4.55
N THR A 603 3.73 -56.98 4.62
CA THR A 603 3.20 -57.54 5.88
C THR A 603 4.02 -58.74 6.35
N GLY A 604 4.41 -59.60 5.40
CA GLY A 604 5.14 -60.84 5.65
C GLY A 604 6.59 -60.65 6.10
N SER A 605 7.33 -61.76 6.10
CA SER A 605 8.69 -61.79 6.64
C SER A 605 9.76 -61.56 5.58
N GLY A 606 10.83 -60.84 5.93
CA GLY A 606 11.90 -60.55 4.97
C GLY A 606 13.11 -59.85 5.56
N THR A 607 13.86 -59.14 4.73
CA THR A 607 15.01 -58.34 5.17
C THR A 607 14.97 -57.01 4.44
N ASP A 608 14.90 -55.94 5.22
CA ASP A 608 14.85 -54.57 4.70
C ASP A 608 16.01 -54.30 3.72
N HIS A 609 15.65 -53.85 2.52
CA HIS A 609 16.62 -53.55 1.48
C HIS A 609 16.06 -52.52 0.48
N GLY A 610 16.83 -51.46 0.21
CA GLY A 610 16.39 -50.41 -0.72
C GLY A 610 15.10 -49.74 -0.23
N SER A 611 14.06 -49.78 -1.06
CA SER A 611 12.70 -49.29 -0.77
C SER A 611 11.85 -50.29 0.02
N ASP A 612 12.25 -51.55 0.12
CA ASP A 612 11.42 -52.59 0.75
C ASP A 612 11.65 -52.67 2.26
N ARG A 613 10.57 -52.74 3.02
CA ARG A 613 10.51 -52.94 4.46
C ARG A 613 9.62 -54.12 4.79
N TYR A 614 9.94 -54.87 5.83
CA TYR A 614 9.16 -56.05 6.23
C TYR A 614 8.67 -55.92 7.66
N TRP A 615 7.40 -56.20 7.88
CA TRP A 615 6.76 -56.10 9.20
C TRP A 615 6.91 -57.38 10.03
N ASP A 616 7.18 -58.53 9.40
CA ASP A 616 7.22 -59.84 10.09
C ASP A 616 5.90 -60.13 10.85
N ALA A 617 4.76 -59.64 10.33
CA ALA A 617 3.46 -59.88 10.92
C ALA A 617 3.01 -61.33 10.67
N GLY A 618 2.33 -61.93 11.66
CA GLY A 618 1.92 -63.33 11.62
C GLY A 618 0.57 -63.60 10.95
N ALA A 619 -0.12 -62.56 10.52
CA ALA A 619 -1.44 -62.59 9.88
C ALA A 619 -1.58 -61.39 8.94
N PRO A 620 -2.45 -61.46 7.92
CA PRO A 620 -2.77 -60.32 7.06
C PRO A 620 -3.26 -59.12 7.90
N VAL A 621 -2.89 -57.92 7.49
CA VAL A 621 -3.25 -56.67 8.17
C VAL A 621 -4.18 -55.83 7.30
N TRP A 622 -3.84 -55.64 6.02
CA TRP A 622 -4.59 -54.78 5.11
C TRP A 622 -5.88 -55.47 4.65
N ALA A 623 -5.86 -56.79 4.42
CA ALA A 623 -7.04 -57.57 4.04
C ALA A 623 -8.15 -57.56 5.09
N ASP A 624 -7.78 -57.39 6.36
CA ASP A 624 -8.71 -57.30 7.49
C ASP A 624 -9.11 -55.85 7.85
N ALA A 625 -8.47 -54.86 7.20
CA ALA A 625 -8.73 -53.44 7.39
C ALA A 625 -9.70 -52.88 6.34
N ASN A 626 -10.41 -51.80 6.66
CA ASN A 626 -11.15 -50.99 5.67
C ASN A 626 -10.49 -49.63 5.45
N HIS A 627 -9.63 -49.20 6.36
CA HIS A 627 -8.99 -47.88 6.32
C HIS A 627 -7.62 -47.96 7.00
N VAL A 628 -6.67 -47.18 6.47
CA VAL A 628 -5.32 -47.04 7.01
C VAL A 628 -4.96 -45.56 7.11
N THR A 629 -4.23 -45.21 8.16
CA THR A 629 -3.74 -43.85 8.41
C THR A 629 -2.24 -43.89 8.62
N LEU A 630 -1.53 -42.98 7.96
CA LEU A 630 -0.12 -42.69 8.19
C LEU A 630 -0.01 -41.57 9.23
N PHE A 631 0.86 -41.73 10.21
CA PHE A 631 1.15 -40.76 11.27
C PHE A 631 2.62 -40.37 11.26
N ASP A 632 2.91 -39.11 11.56
CA ASP A 632 4.25 -38.60 11.79
C ASP A 632 4.85 -39.08 13.13
N ALA A 633 6.07 -38.61 13.46
CA ALA A 633 6.75 -39.00 14.69
C ALA A 633 6.10 -38.43 15.97
N ASP A 634 5.30 -37.37 15.85
CA ASP A 634 4.59 -36.71 16.95
C ASP A 634 3.16 -37.25 17.11
N GLY A 635 2.73 -38.14 16.22
CA GLY A 635 1.39 -38.75 16.20
C GLY A 635 0.35 -37.92 15.46
N GLY A 636 0.77 -36.91 14.70
CA GLY A 636 -0.09 -36.19 13.76
C GLY A 636 -0.41 -37.05 12.54
N PRO A 637 -1.68 -37.15 12.11
CA PRO A 637 -2.00 -37.85 10.87
C PRO A 637 -1.41 -37.08 9.67
N VAL A 638 -0.85 -37.82 8.71
CA VAL A 638 -0.20 -37.27 7.50
C VAL A 638 -1.01 -37.57 6.25
N ASP A 639 -1.44 -38.81 6.07
CA ASP A 639 -2.30 -39.24 4.95
C ASP A 639 -3.16 -40.44 5.37
N SER A 640 -4.25 -40.71 4.67
CA SER A 640 -5.09 -41.87 4.92
C SER A 640 -5.73 -42.43 3.65
N ALA A 641 -5.93 -43.75 3.62
CA ALA A 641 -6.48 -44.44 2.46
C ALA A 641 -7.49 -45.52 2.87
N PHE A 642 -8.54 -45.70 2.08
CA PHE A 642 -9.41 -46.85 2.21
C PHE A 642 -8.75 -48.10 1.64
N VAL A 643 -8.89 -49.22 2.35
CA VAL A 643 -8.34 -50.51 1.93
C VAL A 643 -9.36 -51.26 1.07
N GLY A 644 -8.93 -51.69 -0.10
CA GLY A 644 -9.75 -52.36 -1.10
C GLY A 644 -10.14 -51.46 -2.27
N SER A 645 -9.96 -51.96 -3.50
CA SER A 645 -10.58 -51.36 -4.67
C SER A 645 -12.11 -51.34 -4.51
N PRO A 646 -12.83 -50.38 -5.14
CA PRO A 646 -14.29 -50.41 -5.18
C PRO A 646 -14.73 -51.80 -5.65
N VAL A 647 -15.82 -52.30 -5.06
CA VAL A 647 -16.43 -53.65 -5.10
C VAL A 647 -16.46 -54.35 -6.49
N ASP A 648 -16.13 -53.64 -7.57
CA ASP A 648 -15.80 -54.21 -8.86
C ASP A 648 -14.70 -53.37 -9.53
N ALA A 649 -13.52 -53.93 -9.76
CA ALA A 649 -12.44 -53.25 -10.47
C ALA A 649 -12.92 -52.67 -11.81
N ALA A 650 -13.96 -53.25 -12.43
CA ALA A 650 -14.55 -52.81 -13.70
C ALA A 650 -15.33 -51.48 -13.67
N MET A 651 -15.66 -50.93 -12.50
CA MET A 651 -16.41 -49.69 -12.36
C MET A 651 -15.52 -48.45 -12.50
N PRO A 652 -16.01 -47.35 -13.10
CA PRO A 652 -15.30 -46.07 -13.10
C PRO A 652 -15.20 -45.51 -11.67
N ARG A 653 -14.14 -44.76 -11.37
CA ARG A 653 -13.97 -44.14 -10.04
C ARG A 653 -14.96 -42.99 -9.91
N TYR A 654 -15.86 -43.10 -8.95
CA TYR A 654 -16.78 -42.01 -8.58
C TYR A 654 -16.15 -41.24 -7.41
N HIS A 655 -15.99 -39.93 -7.59
CA HIS A 655 -15.57 -38.99 -6.57
C HIS A 655 -16.78 -38.12 -6.22
N LEU A 656 -17.19 -38.16 -4.94
CA LEU A 656 -18.26 -37.29 -4.44
C LEU A 656 -17.84 -35.81 -4.56
N VAL A 657 -16.57 -35.53 -4.26
CA VAL A 657 -15.90 -34.24 -4.42
C VAL A 657 -14.49 -34.51 -4.93
N THR A 658 -13.95 -33.62 -5.77
CA THR A 658 -12.54 -33.66 -6.17
C THR A 658 -11.70 -32.79 -5.26
N ASP A 659 -10.43 -33.15 -5.10
CA ASP A 659 -9.47 -32.36 -4.34
C ASP A 659 -9.15 -31.03 -5.05
N VAL A 660 -8.70 -30.07 -4.25
CA VAL A 660 -8.25 -28.75 -4.67
C VAL A 660 -6.76 -28.64 -4.31
N PRO A 661 -5.90 -27.96 -5.07
CA PRO A 661 -4.49 -27.83 -4.71
C PRO A 661 -4.30 -27.20 -3.32
N ASP A 662 -3.26 -27.61 -2.60
CA ASP A 662 -3.02 -27.27 -1.19
C ASP A 662 -2.84 -25.77 -0.92
N ASN A 663 -2.52 -25.00 -1.95
CA ASN A 663 -2.35 -23.55 -1.89
C ASN A 663 -3.64 -22.76 -2.19
N TRP A 664 -4.80 -23.42 -2.25
CA TRP A 664 -6.12 -22.82 -2.45
C TRP A 664 -6.97 -22.99 -1.20
N PHE A 665 -7.21 -21.88 -0.51
CA PHE A 665 -7.93 -21.85 0.75
C PHE A 665 -9.35 -21.32 0.52
N PRO A 666 -10.40 -22.08 0.85
CA PRO A 666 -11.75 -21.65 0.56
C PRO A 666 -12.20 -20.50 1.44
N LEU A 667 -12.90 -19.56 0.82
CA LEU A 667 -13.57 -18.46 1.48
C LEU A 667 -15.06 -18.76 1.57
N ARG A 668 -15.57 -18.90 2.78
CA ARG A 668 -16.98 -19.17 3.04
C ARG A 668 -17.73 -17.85 3.24
N MET A 669 -18.82 -17.70 2.50
CA MET A 669 -19.74 -16.60 2.71
C MET A 669 -20.51 -16.77 4.03
N ARG A 670 -20.47 -15.76 4.91
CA ARG A 670 -21.20 -15.68 6.17
C ARG A 670 -21.90 -14.33 6.30
N ARG A 671 -22.95 -14.30 7.13
CA ARG A 671 -23.58 -13.06 7.60
C ARG A 671 -22.90 -12.57 8.88
N VAL A 672 -22.62 -11.28 8.97
CA VAL A 672 -22.10 -10.61 10.17
C VAL A 672 -23.09 -10.78 11.33
N ASP A 673 -24.36 -10.42 11.11
CA ASP A 673 -25.47 -10.76 12.00
C ASP A 673 -26.20 -12.02 11.49
N PRO A 674 -26.13 -13.16 12.20
CA PRO A 674 -26.79 -14.40 11.80
C PRO A 674 -28.33 -14.29 11.70
N THR A 675 -28.92 -13.29 12.35
CA THR A 675 -30.36 -13.04 12.41
C THR A 675 -30.84 -12.08 11.34
N ALA A 676 -29.93 -11.34 10.73
CA ALA A 676 -30.25 -10.35 9.72
C ALA A 676 -30.53 -10.98 8.35
N VAL A 677 -31.15 -10.18 7.47
CA VAL A 677 -31.62 -10.63 6.16
C VAL A 677 -30.40 -10.79 5.25
N TRP A 678 -30.47 -11.62 4.21
CA TRP A 678 -29.38 -11.73 3.25
C TRP A 678 -29.31 -10.47 2.37
N GLU A 679 -28.72 -9.40 2.91
CA GLU A 679 -28.42 -8.16 2.20
C GLU A 679 -26.90 -8.02 2.05
N ILE A 680 -26.46 -7.52 0.89
CA ILE A 680 -25.05 -7.45 0.49
C ILE A 680 -24.14 -6.82 1.58
N PRO A 681 -24.52 -5.71 2.25
CA PRO A 681 -23.66 -5.08 3.26
C PRO A 681 -23.35 -5.97 4.47
N GLU A 682 -24.19 -6.97 4.75
CA GLU A 682 -24.07 -7.86 5.91
C GLU A 682 -23.32 -9.16 5.58
N LEU A 683 -22.80 -9.30 4.36
CA LEU A 683 -22.12 -10.51 3.91
C LEU A 683 -20.59 -10.33 3.94
N ARG A 684 -19.91 -11.37 4.42
CA ARG A 684 -18.45 -11.46 4.48
C ARG A 684 -17.96 -12.80 3.94
N PHE A 685 -16.79 -12.79 3.31
CA PHE A 685 -16.04 -13.98 2.96
C PHE A 685 -15.00 -14.24 4.05
N GLU A 686 -15.23 -15.30 4.83
CA GLU A 686 -14.32 -15.72 5.89
C GLU A 686 -13.45 -16.88 5.41
N LEU A 687 -12.17 -16.89 5.78
CA LEU A 687 -11.32 -18.06 5.57
C LEU A 687 -11.95 -19.30 6.24
N SER A 688 -12.03 -20.40 5.51
CA SER A 688 -12.70 -21.61 5.98
C SER A 688 -11.93 -22.87 5.62
N ARG A 689 -12.34 -23.99 6.20
CA ARG A 689 -11.80 -25.33 5.89
C ARG A 689 -12.83 -26.12 5.07
N LEU A 690 -12.41 -26.68 3.95
CA LEU A 690 -13.25 -27.45 3.03
C LEU A 690 -13.51 -28.87 3.59
N LEU A 691 -14.32 -28.99 4.65
CA LEU A 691 -14.57 -30.21 5.44
C LEU A 691 -13.44 -30.49 6.45
N ASP A 692 -13.80 -31.05 7.62
CA ASP A 692 -12.89 -31.60 8.62
C ASP A 692 -12.67 -33.12 8.35
N PRO A 693 -11.74 -33.54 7.48
CA PRO A 693 -11.11 -34.84 7.64
C PRO A 693 -9.83 -34.66 8.47
N GLU A 694 -9.58 -35.59 9.38
CA GLU A 694 -8.19 -35.87 9.77
C GLU A 694 -7.55 -36.64 8.61
N PRO A 695 -6.38 -36.23 8.09
CA PRO A 695 -5.58 -35.06 8.49
C PRO A 695 -6.14 -33.74 7.94
N GLY A 696 -6.12 -32.70 8.77
CA GLY A 696 -6.71 -31.39 8.46
C GLY A 696 -6.10 -30.73 7.22
N ILE A 697 -6.92 -29.94 6.52
CA ILE A 697 -6.48 -29.13 5.36
C ILE A 697 -5.37 -28.17 5.81
N PRO A 698 -4.31 -27.96 5.00
CA PRO A 698 -3.22 -27.03 5.30
C PRO A 698 -3.74 -25.64 5.69
N GLU A 699 -3.08 -25.00 6.65
CA GLU A 699 -3.30 -23.59 6.94
C GLU A 699 -2.50 -22.71 5.96
N PRO A 700 -2.96 -21.49 5.65
CA PRO A 700 -2.15 -20.54 4.90
C PRO A 700 -0.78 -20.35 5.53
N SER A 701 0.25 -20.25 4.71
CA SER A 701 1.63 -20.12 5.18
C SER A 701 2.09 -18.66 5.24
N GLY A 702 1.43 -17.77 4.49
CA GLY A 702 1.75 -16.35 4.42
C GLY A 702 1.05 -15.48 5.47
N LYS A 703 1.32 -14.17 5.42
CA LYS A 703 0.73 -13.14 6.28
C LYS A 703 -0.51 -12.46 5.67
N LEU A 704 -0.80 -12.65 4.38
CA LEU A 704 -1.94 -11.99 3.70
C LEU A 704 -3.26 -12.75 3.85
N LEU A 705 -3.23 -14.05 4.16
CA LEU A 705 -4.40 -14.88 4.43
C LEU A 705 -4.47 -15.27 5.90
N GLU A 706 -4.71 -14.28 6.77
CA GLU A 706 -4.80 -14.53 8.20
C GLU A 706 -6.09 -15.28 8.59
N PRO A 707 -6.09 -16.07 9.69
CA PRO A 707 -7.23 -16.89 10.09
C PRO A 707 -8.54 -16.13 10.35
N ASP A 708 -8.45 -14.85 10.68
CA ASP A 708 -9.54 -13.93 10.99
C ASP A 708 -10.00 -13.07 9.81
N LEU A 709 -9.43 -13.28 8.62
CA LEU A 709 -9.81 -12.59 7.38
C LEU A 709 -11.34 -12.60 7.18
N SER A 710 -11.93 -11.41 7.05
CA SER A 710 -13.37 -11.19 6.87
C SER A 710 -13.64 -10.18 5.75
N LEU A 711 -13.47 -10.61 4.50
CA LEU A 711 -13.56 -9.72 3.34
C LEU A 711 -15.01 -9.32 3.00
N TYR A 712 -15.26 -8.05 2.65
CA TYR A 712 -16.55 -7.63 2.09
C TYR A 712 -16.87 -8.33 0.75
N ASP A 713 -18.15 -8.59 0.44
CA ASP A 713 -18.55 -9.26 -0.81
C ASP A 713 -18.16 -8.44 -2.05
N GLU A 714 -18.25 -7.11 -1.96
CA GLU A 714 -17.90 -6.18 -3.04
C GLU A 714 -16.43 -6.18 -3.44
N GLU A 715 -15.50 -6.52 -2.53
CA GLU A 715 -14.06 -6.57 -2.84
C GLU A 715 -13.73 -7.72 -3.78
N LEU A 716 -14.47 -8.82 -3.66
CA LEU A 716 -14.26 -9.99 -4.49
C LEU A 716 -15.04 -9.89 -5.81
N THR A 717 -14.58 -9.03 -6.72
CA THR A 717 -15.20 -8.87 -8.04
C THR A 717 -15.00 -10.10 -8.95
N ARG A 718 -15.60 -10.11 -10.15
CA ARG A 718 -15.37 -11.17 -11.15
C ARG A 718 -13.91 -11.25 -11.63
N THR A 719 -13.19 -10.14 -11.56
CA THR A 719 -11.77 -10.10 -11.93
C THR A 719 -10.89 -10.67 -10.81
N GLY A 720 -11.46 -10.84 -9.61
CA GLY A 720 -10.71 -11.14 -8.40
C GLY A 720 -9.88 -9.93 -7.95
N MET A 721 -9.08 -10.17 -6.93
CA MET A 721 -8.14 -9.22 -6.35
C MET A 721 -6.77 -9.90 -6.22
N GLU A 722 -5.71 -9.20 -6.54
CA GLU A 722 -4.34 -9.62 -6.25
C GLU A 722 -3.80 -8.75 -5.12
N VAL A 723 -3.26 -9.37 -4.09
CA VAL A 723 -2.61 -8.71 -2.95
C VAL A 723 -1.16 -9.18 -2.88
N THR A 724 -0.23 -8.25 -2.83
CA THR A 724 1.21 -8.51 -2.73
C THR A 724 1.79 -7.89 -1.48
N ARG A 725 2.84 -8.50 -0.94
CA ARG A 725 3.68 -7.93 0.12
C ARG A 725 5.12 -7.79 -0.41
N THR A 726 5.71 -6.62 -0.23
CA THR A 726 7.05 -6.27 -0.76
C THR A 726 7.87 -5.49 0.25
N TYR A 727 9.19 -5.67 0.22
CA TYR A 727 10.11 -4.78 0.90
C TYR A 727 10.29 -3.51 0.06
N GLN A 728 10.28 -2.37 0.71
CA GLN A 728 10.40 -1.07 0.09
C GLN A 728 11.56 -0.27 0.68
N TYR A 729 12.26 0.48 -0.17
CA TYR A 729 13.42 1.27 0.22
C TYR A 729 13.39 2.65 -0.43
N ALA A 730 13.56 3.69 0.39
CA ALA A 730 13.60 5.07 -0.08
C ALA A 730 14.65 5.90 0.66
N ARG A 731 14.94 7.07 0.11
CA ARG A 731 15.70 8.12 0.79
C ARG A 731 14.80 9.32 0.98
N TRP A 732 14.83 9.89 2.18
CA TRP A 732 14.01 11.04 2.52
C TRP A 732 14.75 12.37 2.37
N VAL A 733 14.02 13.48 2.60
CA VAL A 733 14.53 14.85 2.36
C VAL A 733 15.67 15.25 3.29
N ASP A 734 15.78 14.61 4.44
CA ASP A 734 16.88 14.71 5.40
C ASP A 734 18.15 13.94 4.96
N GLY A 735 18.02 13.10 3.92
CA GLY A 735 19.05 12.21 3.41
C GLY A 735 19.10 10.85 4.11
N GLY A 736 18.26 10.62 5.12
CA GLY A 736 18.04 9.36 5.80
C GLY A 736 17.46 8.31 4.86
N VAL A 737 17.70 7.04 5.18
CA VAL A 737 17.17 5.90 4.42
C VAL A 737 16.01 5.32 5.20
N ARG A 738 14.98 4.89 4.48
CA ARG A 738 13.77 4.27 5.01
C ARG A 738 13.62 2.90 4.39
N LEU A 739 13.39 1.88 5.21
CA LEU A 739 13.22 0.49 4.78
C LEU A 739 12.01 -0.06 5.51
N TRP A 740 10.99 -0.47 4.77
CA TRP A 740 9.74 -0.97 5.38
C TRP A 740 9.21 -2.12 4.55
N THR A 741 8.20 -2.79 5.07
CA THR A 741 7.37 -3.72 4.28
C THR A 741 6.02 -3.08 4.06
N GLY A 742 5.49 -3.17 2.85
CA GLY A 742 4.14 -2.71 2.52
C GLY A 742 3.34 -3.77 1.76
N ARG A 743 2.02 -3.63 1.83
CA ARG A 743 1.04 -4.41 1.08
C ARG A 743 0.54 -3.58 -0.09
N ARG A 744 0.12 -4.27 -1.16
CA ARG A 744 -0.54 -3.63 -2.28
C ARG A 744 -1.68 -4.50 -2.78
N ALA A 745 -2.86 -3.92 -2.86
CA ALA A 745 -4.02 -4.55 -3.50
C ALA A 745 -4.27 -3.99 -4.90
N GLY A 746 -4.76 -4.84 -5.78
CA GLY A 746 -5.07 -4.46 -7.15
C GLY A 746 -6.02 -5.45 -7.84
N PRO A 747 -6.41 -5.15 -9.09
CA PRO A 747 -7.27 -6.05 -9.84
C PRO A 747 -6.58 -7.40 -10.08
N GLY A 748 -7.30 -8.48 -9.82
CA GLY A 748 -6.80 -9.84 -10.04
C GLY A 748 -6.67 -10.22 -11.53
N LEU A 749 -6.42 -11.52 -11.76
CA LEU A 749 -6.16 -12.08 -13.09
C LEU A 749 -7.42 -12.63 -13.80
N GLY A 750 -8.60 -12.46 -13.21
CA GLY A 750 -9.86 -13.02 -13.69
C GLY A 750 -10.40 -14.17 -12.84
N GLU A 751 -11.36 -14.90 -13.39
CA GLU A 751 -12.00 -16.05 -12.74
C GLU A 751 -11.00 -17.19 -12.50
N GLY A 752 -11.00 -17.73 -11.27
CA GLY A 752 -10.19 -18.89 -10.89
C GLY A 752 -10.87 -20.21 -11.28
N GLN A 753 -10.07 -21.24 -11.56
CA GLN A 753 -10.57 -22.61 -11.71
C GLN A 753 -9.83 -23.52 -10.73
N SER A 754 -10.47 -23.76 -9.59
CA SER A 754 -9.95 -24.59 -8.49
C SER A 754 -9.83 -26.07 -8.86
N GLY A 755 -10.61 -26.50 -9.85
CA GLY A 755 -10.78 -27.92 -10.16
C GLY A 755 -11.81 -28.62 -9.28
N LEU A 756 -12.35 -27.95 -8.25
CA LEU A 756 -13.40 -28.44 -7.36
C LEU A 756 -14.65 -28.77 -8.18
N ARG A 757 -15.04 -30.04 -8.14
CA ARG A 757 -16.23 -30.56 -8.81
C ARG A 757 -16.90 -31.58 -7.92
N TYR A 758 -18.23 -31.55 -7.93
CA TYR A 758 -19.07 -32.51 -7.23
C TYR A 758 -19.57 -33.59 -8.20
N ASP A 759 -19.81 -34.79 -7.69
CA ASP A 759 -20.41 -35.91 -8.42
C ASP A 759 -19.65 -36.30 -9.72
N VAL A 760 -18.34 -36.45 -9.62
CA VAL A 760 -17.47 -36.72 -10.78
C VAL A 760 -17.25 -38.22 -10.97
N VAL A 761 -17.46 -38.69 -12.21
CA VAL A 761 -17.08 -40.05 -12.63
C VAL A 761 -15.83 -39.98 -13.51
N ARG A 762 -14.70 -40.48 -13.01
CA ARG A 762 -13.43 -40.55 -13.78
C ARG A 762 -13.30 -41.90 -14.51
N PRO A 763 -13.01 -41.89 -15.82
CA PRO A 763 -12.69 -43.10 -16.56
C PRO A 763 -11.34 -43.69 -16.11
N ARG A 764 -11.13 -45.00 -16.31
CA ARG A 764 -9.89 -45.69 -15.90
C ARG A 764 -8.64 -45.05 -16.54
N SER A 765 -7.58 -44.93 -15.74
CA SER A 765 -6.24 -44.42 -16.11
C SER A 765 -5.46 -45.26 -17.14
N ASN A 766 -6.10 -46.22 -17.81
CA ASN A 766 -5.47 -47.03 -18.87
C ASN A 766 -5.77 -46.54 -20.29
N ASP A 767 -6.44 -45.39 -20.43
CA ASP A 767 -6.73 -44.76 -21.73
C ASP A 767 -5.96 -43.43 -21.87
N ARG A 768 -4.65 -43.45 -21.56
CA ARG A 768 -3.73 -42.44 -22.13
C ARG A 768 -3.56 -42.78 -23.62
N ARG A 769 -4.49 -42.32 -24.46
CA ARG A 769 -4.08 -41.90 -25.80
C ARG A 769 -3.27 -40.62 -25.63
N PRO A 770 -2.12 -40.47 -26.27
CA PRO A 770 -1.43 -39.19 -26.30
C PRO A 770 -2.38 -38.18 -26.96
N GLU A 771 -2.67 -37.09 -26.27
CA GLU A 771 -3.33 -35.93 -26.86
C GLU A 771 -2.36 -35.30 -27.87
N GLU A 772 -2.85 -35.06 -29.09
CA GLU A 772 -2.16 -34.37 -30.21
C GLU A 772 -2.30 -32.85 -30.08
#